data_AF-A0A8T4WQY9-F1
#
_entry.id   AF-A0A8T4WQY9-F1
#
_cell.length_a   1.000
_cell.length_b   1.000
_cell.length_c   1.000
_cell.angle_alpha   90.00
_cell.angle_beta   90.00
_cell.angle_gamma   90.00
#
_symmetry.space_group_name_H-M   'P 1'
#
loop_
_entity.id
_entity.type
_entity.pdbx_description
1 polymer ?
#
loop_
_entity_poly.entity_id
_entity_poly.type
_entity_poly.pdbx_seq_one_letter_code
_entity_poly.pdbx_strand_id
1 'polypeptide(L)'
;MKRAIPLFMIMMFLTGFAWIPSNPAVLKAKFPGNLHDGASEISVPPTLSSSITEPESIRVAVYDEPNVTTPSYTPAYDLTNNISEVITLLEDEGYQVNSLTLDDIMSHKLTTEHYDVFIMVNNVPRENITNHVKEFWLAGGGVLSFNSAIAYLFSAGMMMPELEADPAGFYWNYKSHDYTNVTNLHPITRDYSVNDTVQLRSNKWTTFWIPMWRDQSSIIEDDVTVLLSNFTEPEYGLGCAIDSSYKGGRVVQLPGDGYSLDSDMEQLIIKSVEYLAPRPKARVAYDLSHNPQLCVDSWDNLARVYDANESYSQLRNAYVNHSYIFDKFYPSSEGNFTSDRLAHYDMMIIAWPNFNLTVAERDALFDWVDEGGSLFLLADRSEFYPHDGMYNINWTIQNLDMHIGMYNVLDEVSATRSDPPHPTTEGCSSIAVGYRSYINLTGPAASPIFDYNGNIVLASQEYGSGRVILSSDLNIFTNKRIKTYDNERLAVNIGDWLTASEADILYMCNYLGTTVYTNPHNSPAALAMNELGLEYQIVYSGSWMNRSLYWQDWDLVIVDAVWALTHYFDELAKHVESGSYLLMSYYLTRAHTSEGLWPLLGFEAASSTYGAPQTSYVYTPDHPIFNMPIDYGANNISDGLDLFYTGEKVSVYDNATALAGYNDTTDSDMASMVLRNDRRTLYNSYLIDLYVNDTDASGYADNYEIWLNQIAFMSAAWIDQPADFTYEAGDPDVDVVWNAGSHAPASYEISVNGTVEENGSWDGSSITFGFGGFDPGVYEVVLTCIDEFGIPSTDAVIATVVDTTAPDLNEPFDFEITEGETAEIEWTAEELYPSQYQVYVNSSLEESGSWEQQDLTITLEDLEVGAYNVSIRCVDESGNEATDTVWVIVNPSTGLIPGIDNQTLLLIVAGLLVLIIIALALRRRKK
;
A
#
# COMPACT_ATOMS: atom_id res chain seq x y z
N MET A 1 41.79 -6.41 48.82
CA MET A 1 42.63 -6.64 47.62
C MET A 1 42.34 -8.05 47.12
N LYS A 2 41.69 -8.13 45.95
CA LYS A 2 41.74 -9.16 44.88
C LYS A 2 41.63 -10.68 45.20
N ARG A 3 40.73 -11.30 44.41
CA ARG A 3 40.63 -12.69 43.89
C ARG A 3 39.69 -13.67 44.58
N ALA A 4 38.49 -13.79 44.02
CA ALA A 4 37.87 -15.06 43.56
C ALA A 4 36.62 -14.71 42.71
N ILE A 5 36.20 -15.64 41.84
CA ILE A 5 35.08 -15.60 40.87
C ILE A 5 35.54 -15.15 39.47
N PRO A 6 35.76 -16.14 38.56
CA PRO A 6 34.71 -16.55 37.64
C PRO A 6 34.64 -18.07 37.46
N LEU A 7 33.52 -18.68 37.85
CA LEU A 7 33.18 -20.07 37.49
C LEU A 7 31.68 -20.30 37.33
N PHE A 8 30.86 -19.25 37.40
CA PHE A 8 29.40 -19.36 37.30
C PHE A 8 28.81 -18.95 35.93
N MET A 9 29.59 -18.32 35.05
CA MET A 9 29.14 -17.93 33.69
C MET A 9 29.39 -18.99 32.61
N ILE A 10 30.19 -20.04 32.90
CA ILE A 10 30.51 -21.10 31.91
C ILE A 10 29.54 -22.29 32.02
N MET A 11 28.75 -22.40 33.11
CA MET A 11 27.75 -23.48 33.27
C MET A 11 26.37 -23.17 32.66
N MET A 12 26.04 -21.90 32.35
CA MET A 12 24.77 -21.58 31.66
C MET A 12 24.87 -21.63 30.12
N PHE A 13 26.08 -21.64 29.56
CA PHE A 13 26.28 -21.72 28.10
C PHE A 13 26.40 -23.15 27.55
N LEU A 14 26.53 -24.16 28.43
CA LEU A 14 26.79 -25.56 28.03
C LEU A 14 25.61 -26.53 28.28
N THR A 15 24.46 -26.04 28.76
CA THR A 15 23.25 -26.86 28.96
C THR A 15 22.15 -26.64 27.93
N GLY A 16 22.35 -25.74 26.96
CA GLY A 16 21.40 -25.51 25.84
C GLY A 16 21.55 -26.47 24.65
N PHE A 17 22.58 -27.34 24.64
CA PHE A 17 22.85 -28.28 23.55
C PHE A 17 23.05 -29.70 24.09
N ALA A 18 21.99 -30.34 24.58
CA ALA A 18 21.93 -31.80 24.69
C ALA A 18 20.55 -32.26 25.18
N TRP A 19 19.56 -32.31 24.30
CA TRP A 19 18.52 -33.35 24.29
C TRP A 19 17.75 -33.25 22.96
N ILE A 20 18.33 -33.77 21.88
CA ILE A 20 17.54 -34.28 20.76
C ILE A 20 17.27 -35.75 21.11
N PRO A 21 16.05 -36.16 21.44
CA PRO A 21 15.74 -37.57 21.50
C PRO A 21 15.87 -38.13 20.08
N SER A 22 16.83 -39.03 19.88
CA SER A 22 16.91 -39.86 18.69
C SER A 22 15.76 -40.89 18.71
N ASN A 23 14.53 -40.46 18.40
CA ASN A 23 13.45 -41.33 17.93
C ASN A 23 12.33 -40.51 17.25
N PRO A 24 12.11 -40.61 15.93
CA PRO A 24 11.00 -39.96 15.25
C PRO A 24 9.74 -40.81 15.46
N ALA A 25 9.10 -40.67 16.62
CA ALA A 25 7.74 -41.18 16.84
C ALA A 25 6.79 -39.98 16.74
N VAL A 26 6.39 -39.71 15.51
CA VAL A 26 5.44 -38.68 15.11
C VAL A 26 4.08 -38.93 15.77
N LEU A 27 3.65 -38.02 16.64
CA LEU A 27 2.23 -37.79 16.95
C LEU A 27 1.87 -36.46 16.26
N LYS A 28 1.65 -36.52 14.93
CA LYS A 28 0.93 -35.50 14.15
C LYS A 28 -0.51 -35.50 14.70
N ALA A 29 -0.89 -34.42 15.38
CA ALA A 29 -2.21 -34.31 16.00
C ALA A 29 -3.29 -34.34 14.92
N LYS A 30 -4.24 -35.26 15.08
CA LYS A 30 -5.45 -35.37 14.27
C LYS A 30 -6.44 -34.30 14.72
N PHE A 31 -7.04 -33.60 13.77
CA PHE A 31 -8.28 -32.84 13.94
C PHE A 31 -9.34 -33.69 14.65
N PRO A 32 -9.86 -33.29 15.83
CA PRO A 32 -11.07 -33.88 16.39
C PRO A 32 -12.27 -32.95 16.13
N GLY A 33 -13.27 -33.49 15.43
CA GLY A 33 -14.55 -32.82 15.21
C GLY A 33 -15.50 -32.84 16.41
N ASN A 34 -16.56 -32.03 16.23
CA ASN A 34 -17.79 -31.83 17.01
C ASN A 34 -17.72 -30.82 18.16
N LEU A 35 -18.62 -29.81 18.14
CA LEU A 35 -19.79 -29.69 19.03
C LEU A 35 -20.68 -28.43 18.75
N HIS A 36 -21.94 -28.69 18.37
CA HIS A 36 -23.24 -28.02 18.65
C HIS A 36 -23.44 -26.50 18.85
N ASP A 37 -24.18 -25.92 17.88
CA ASP A 37 -25.50 -25.22 17.92
C ASP A 37 -25.80 -24.11 18.97
N GLY A 38 -26.13 -22.92 18.46
CA GLY A 38 -26.71 -21.80 19.20
C GLY A 38 -26.82 -20.49 18.42
N ALA A 39 -27.80 -20.38 17.52
CA ALA A 39 -28.09 -19.17 16.73
C ALA A 39 -28.73 -18.02 17.56
N SER A 40 -28.37 -16.77 17.24
CA SER A 40 -29.29 -15.62 17.31
C SER A 40 -28.87 -14.49 16.37
N GLU A 41 -29.79 -14.10 15.48
CA GLU A 41 -29.68 -13.05 14.46
C GLU A 41 -29.43 -11.65 15.06
N ILE A 42 -28.46 -10.92 14.49
CA ILE A 42 -28.26 -9.48 14.66
C ILE A 42 -28.33 -8.84 13.26
N SER A 43 -29.00 -7.68 13.20
CA SER A 43 -29.27 -6.89 12.00
C SER A 43 -28.01 -6.38 11.30
N VAL A 44 -27.91 -6.70 10.01
CA VAL A 44 -26.83 -6.42 9.07
C VAL A 44 -26.63 -4.91 8.82
N PRO A 45 -25.46 -4.32 9.14
CA PRO A 45 -24.97 -3.10 8.52
C PRO A 45 -24.51 -3.41 7.07
N PRO A 46 -24.42 -2.40 6.19
CA PRO A 46 -24.12 -2.60 4.77
C PRO A 46 -22.85 -3.44 4.57
N THR A 47 -22.96 -4.41 3.67
CA THR A 47 -21.94 -5.41 3.32
C THR A 47 -20.61 -4.74 2.99
N LEU A 48 -19.63 -4.88 3.89
CA LEU A 48 -18.22 -4.74 3.58
C LEU A 48 -17.81 -5.95 2.71
N SER A 49 -17.18 -5.64 1.58
CA SER A 49 -16.63 -6.61 0.63
C SER A 49 -15.67 -7.56 1.35
N SER A 50 -15.88 -8.88 1.21
CA SER A 50 -15.05 -9.92 1.84
C SER A 50 -13.70 -10.16 1.14
N SER A 51 -13.20 -9.19 0.38
CA SER A 51 -11.86 -9.18 -0.20
C SER A 51 -11.35 -7.73 -0.31
N ILE A 52 -10.19 -7.44 0.27
CA ILE A 52 -9.47 -6.16 0.13
C ILE A 52 -9.24 -5.84 -1.36
N THR A 53 -9.10 -6.89 -2.17
CA THR A 53 -9.04 -6.80 -3.62
C THR A 53 -10.46 -6.87 -4.20
N GLU A 54 -10.92 -5.80 -4.86
CA GLU A 54 -12.21 -5.80 -5.55
C GLU A 54 -12.19 -6.80 -6.73
N PRO A 55 -13.25 -7.62 -6.96
CA PRO A 55 -13.30 -8.62 -8.03
C PRO A 55 -12.92 -8.08 -9.42
N GLU A 56 -13.21 -6.80 -9.68
CA GLU A 56 -12.87 -6.11 -10.93
C GLU A 56 -11.38 -5.96 -11.22
N SER A 57 -10.51 -6.19 -10.23
CA SER A 57 -9.06 -6.17 -10.41
C SER A 57 -8.48 -7.53 -10.82
N ILE A 58 -9.21 -8.64 -10.63
CA ILE A 58 -8.73 -10.00 -10.94
C ILE A 58 -9.00 -10.33 -12.41
N ARG A 59 -7.93 -10.70 -13.13
CA ARG A 59 -7.96 -11.01 -14.57
C ARG A 59 -7.97 -12.52 -14.81
N VAL A 60 -9.01 -13.01 -15.47
CA VAL A 60 -9.26 -14.44 -15.67
C VAL A 60 -9.20 -14.82 -17.14
N ALA A 61 -8.31 -15.74 -17.49
CA ALA A 61 -8.24 -16.36 -18.81
C ALA A 61 -8.96 -17.72 -18.81
N VAL A 62 -9.97 -17.89 -19.66
CA VAL A 62 -10.68 -19.17 -19.85
C VAL A 62 -10.27 -19.81 -21.17
N TYR A 63 -9.80 -21.06 -21.15
CA TYR A 63 -9.35 -21.73 -22.36
C TYR A 63 -10.54 -22.13 -23.26
N ASP A 64 -10.60 -21.57 -24.47
CA ASP A 64 -11.59 -21.90 -25.50
C ASP A 64 -11.00 -22.86 -26.55
N GLU A 65 -11.34 -24.16 -26.40
CA GLU A 65 -10.88 -25.22 -27.28
C GLU A 65 -12.05 -26.04 -27.85
N PRO A 66 -12.59 -25.64 -29.01
CA PRO A 66 -13.67 -26.40 -29.64
C PRO A 66 -13.24 -27.77 -30.16
N ASN A 67 -11.94 -28.05 -30.33
CA ASN A 67 -11.44 -29.36 -30.73
C ASN A 67 -11.27 -30.30 -29.52
N VAL A 68 -12.37 -30.97 -29.17
CA VAL A 68 -12.47 -31.94 -28.09
C VAL A 68 -11.85 -33.32 -28.38
N THR A 69 -10.98 -33.42 -29.39
CA THR A 69 -10.23 -34.68 -29.63
C THR A 69 -9.11 -34.81 -28.60
N THR A 70 -9.03 -35.97 -27.94
CA THR A 70 -8.00 -36.27 -26.93
C THR A 70 -6.58 -36.06 -27.50
N PRO A 71 -5.77 -35.16 -26.91
CA PRO A 71 -4.35 -35.03 -27.24
C PRO A 71 -3.54 -36.29 -26.92
N SER A 72 -2.46 -36.52 -27.66
CA SER A 72 -1.65 -37.75 -27.57
C SER A 72 -0.92 -37.95 -26.24
N TYR A 73 -0.75 -36.89 -25.44
CA TYR A 73 -0.05 -36.94 -24.16
C TYR A 73 -0.95 -37.35 -22.99
N THR A 74 -2.26 -37.46 -23.19
CA THR A 74 -3.24 -37.69 -22.12
C THR A 74 -4.21 -38.83 -22.44
N PRO A 75 -4.59 -39.66 -21.44
CA PRO A 75 -5.61 -40.69 -21.57
C PRO A 75 -7.03 -40.16 -21.29
N ALA A 76 -7.19 -38.85 -21.07
CA ALA A 76 -8.49 -38.22 -20.83
C ALA A 76 -9.48 -38.48 -21.96
N TYR A 77 -10.76 -38.63 -21.61
CA TYR A 77 -11.85 -38.76 -22.56
C TYR A 77 -13.04 -37.91 -22.11
N ASP A 78 -14.05 -37.78 -22.97
CA ASP A 78 -15.23 -36.94 -22.71
C ASP A 78 -14.86 -35.46 -22.47
N LEU A 79 -13.89 -34.97 -23.25
CA LEU A 79 -13.54 -33.56 -23.26
C LEU A 79 -14.72 -32.74 -23.78
N THR A 80 -14.98 -31.59 -23.16
CA THR A 80 -16.00 -30.64 -23.57
C THR A 80 -15.39 -29.26 -23.74
N ASN A 81 -16.21 -28.27 -24.08
CA ASN A 81 -15.82 -26.87 -24.12
C ASN A 81 -17.00 -26.00 -23.64
N ASN A 82 -17.68 -26.43 -22.57
CA ASN A 82 -18.86 -25.74 -22.05
C ASN A 82 -18.41 -24.59 -21.13
N ILE A 83 -17.80 -23.56 -21.71
CA ILE A 83 -17.20 -22.45 -20.96
C ILE A 83 -18.20 -21.34 -20.64
N SER A 84 -19.33 -21.26 -21.34
CA SER A 84 -20.22 -20.08 -21.29
C SER A 84 -20.83 -19.80 -19.93
N GLU A 85 -21.31 -20.83 -19.21
CA GLU A 85 -21.89 -20.63 -17.86
C GLU A 85 -20.83 -20.19 -16.85
N VAL A 86 -19.62 -20.74 -16.94
CA VAL A 86 -18.50 -20.33 -16.08
C VAL A 86 -18.08 -18.88 -16.37
N ILE A 87 -18.01 -18.49 -17.64
CA ILE A 87 -17.69 -17.10 -18.02
C ILE A 87 -18.76 -16.16 -17.49
N THR A 88 -20.05 -16.43 -17.74
CA THR A 88 -21.14 -15.57 -17.28
C THR A 88 -21.17 -15.46 -15.76
N LEU A 89 -20.98 -16.57 -15.03
CA LEU A 89 -20.87 -16.56 -13.58
C LEU A 89 -19.78 -15.60 -13.10
N LEU A 90 -18.59 -15.67 -13.68
CA LEU A 90 -17.46 -14.86 -13.24
C LEU A 90 -17.61 -13.38 -13.66
N GLU A 91 -18.17 -13.11 -14.84
CA GLU A 91 -18.49 -11.73 -15.27
C GLU A 91 -19.56 -11.10 -14.37
N ASP A 92 -20.57 -11.88 -13.95
CA ASP A 92 -21.65 -11.41 -13.05
C ASP A 92 -21.13 -11.06 -11.65
N GLU A 93 -20.04 -11.69 -11.20
CA GLU A 93 -19.30 -11.35 -9.97
C GLU A 93 -18.30 -10.18 -10.15
N GLY A 94 -18.15 -9.66 -11.37
CA GLY A 94 -17.32 -8.50 -11.67
C GLY A 94 -15.89 -8.80 -12.15
N TYR A 95 -15.49 -10.06 -12.28
CA TYR A 95 -14.14 -10.43 -12.75
C TYR A 95 -13.89 -9.99 -14.21
N GLN A 96 -12.63 -9.65 -14.53
CA GLN A 96 -12.22 -9.39 -15.92
C GLN A 96 -11.97 -10.71 -16.65
N VAL A 97 -12.98 -11.25 -17.33
CA VAL A 97 -12.91 -12.56 -17.98
C VAL A 97 -12.64 -12.45 -19.48
N ASN A 98 -11.64 -13.18 -19.97
CA ASN A 98 -11.37 -13.30 -21.41
C ASN A 98 -11.22 -14.77 -21.81
N SER A 99 -11.84 -15.16 -22.92
CA SER A 99 -11.62 -16.48 -23.50
C SER A 99 -10.39 -16.46 -24.42
N LEU A 100 -9.45 -17.38 -24.20
CA LEU A 100 -8.23 -17.50 -24.99
C LEU A 100 -8.28 -18.73 -25.90
N THR A 101 -8.02 -18.52 -27.18
CA THR A 101 -7.91 -19.60 -28.16
C THR A 101 -6.51 -20.22 -28.16
N LEU A 102 -6.34 -21.31 -28.90
CA LEU A 102 -5.02 -21.90 -29.18
C LEU A 102 -4.02 -20.86 -29.73
N ASP A 103 -4.45 -20.02 -30.66
CA ASP A 103 -3.58 -19.04 -31.32
C ASP A 103 -3.21 -17.88 -30.38
N ASP A 104 -4.13 -17.49 -29.49
CA ASP A 104 -3.85 -16.50 -28.44
C ASP A 104 -2.74 -17.00 -27.50
N ILE A 105 -2.84 -18.25 -27.03
CA ILE A 105 -1.83 -18.83 -26.13
C ILE A 105 -0.50 -19.06 -26.87
N MET A 106 -0.53 -19.51 -28.12
CA MET A 106 0.68 -19.64 -28.97
C MET A 106 1.38 -18.31 -29.24
N SER A 107 0.67 -17.18 -29.11
CA SER A 107 1.23 -15.83 -29.24
C SER A 107 1.59 -15.20 -27.89
N HIS A 108 1.68 -16.02 -26.84
CA HIS A 108 2.07 -15.65 -25.47
C HIS A 108 1.08 -14.75 -24.71
N LYS A 109 -0.14 -14.52 -25.22
CA LYS A 109 -1.12 -13.66 -24.54
C LYS A 109 -1.44 -14.07 -23.10
N LEU A 110 -1.41 -15.38 -22.82
CA LEU A 110 -1.67 -15.89 -21.47
C LEU A 110 -0.73 -15.28 -20.41
N THR A 111 0.53 -15.03 -20.77
CA THR A 111 1.51 -14.42 -19.86
C THR A 111 1.69 -12.93 -20.11
N THR A 112 1.60 -12.46 -21.37
CA THR A 112 1.87 -11.04 -21.70
C THR A 112 0.71 -10.09 -21.48
N GLU A 113 -0.52 -10.58 -21.29
CA GLU A 113 -1.68 -9.74 -20.94
C GLU A 113 -2.00 -9.79 -19.43
N HIS A 114 -1.05 -10.27 -18.61
CA HIS A 114 -1.08 -10.22 -17.15
C HIS A 114 -2.36 -10.80 -16.53
N TYR A 115 -2.75 -12.01 -16.96
CA TYR A 115 -3.82 -12.76 -16.29
C TYR A 115 -3.34 -13.28 -14.94
N ASP A 116 -4.26 -13.40 -13.99
CA ASP A 116 -4.00 -13.91 -12.63
C ASP A 116 -4.38 -15.39 -12.53
N VAL A 117 -5.49 -15.77 -13.19
CA VAL A 117 -6.05 -17.13 -13.15
C VAL A 117 -6.28 -17.67 -14.56
N PHE A 118 -5.84 -18.91 -14.80
CA PHE A 118 -6.12 -19.66 -16.02
C PHE A 118 -7.08 -20.82 -15.75
N ILE A 119 -8.18 -20.90 -16.51
CA ILE A 119 -9.26 -21.87 -16.29
C ILE A 119 -9.35 -22.86 -17.47
N MET A 120 -9.32 -24.16 -17.14
CA MET A 120 -9.58 -25.26 -18.07
C MET A 120 -10.88 -25.99 -17.71
N VAL A 121 -11.96 -25.71 -18.45
CA VAL A 121 -13.29 -26.25 -18.18
C VAL A 121 -13.51 -27.58 -18.91
N ASN A 122 -13.04 -28.68 -18.32
CA ASN A 122 -13.11 -30.05 -18.86
C ASN A 122 -12.54 -30.17 -20.30
N ASN A 123 -11.60 -29.30 -20.62
CA ASN A 123 -10.71 -29.36 -21.76
C ASN A 123 -9.26 -29.51 -21.27
N VAL A 124 -8.33 -29.69 -22.21
CA VAL A 124 -6.90 -29.84 -21.92
C VAL A 124 -6.10 -29.12 -23.01
N PRO A 125 -4.92 -28.53 -22.69
CA PRO A 125 -4.14 -27.78 -23.66
C PRO A 125 -3.74 -28.64 -24.86
N ARG A 126 -3.73 -28.10 -26.08
CA ARG A 126 -3.15 -28.81 -27.23
C ARG A 126 -1.64 -29.02 -27.06
N GLU A 127 -1.10 -30.02 -27.75
CA GLU A 127 0.31 -30.42 -27.66
C GLU A 127 1.30 -29.24 -27.75
N ASN A 128 1.04 -28.29 -28.64
CA ASN A 128 1.87 -27.12 -28.91
C ASN A 128 1.81 -26.02 -27.85
N ILE A 129 0.79 -26.00 -26.98
CA ILE A 129 0.66 -24.99 -25.91
C ILE A 129 0.87 -25.53 -24.50
N THR A 130 1.12 -26.83 -24.34
CA THR A 130 1.37 -27.45 -23.02
C THR A 130 2.44 -26.73 -22.20
N ASN A 131 3.51 -26.25 -22.83
CA ASN A 131 4.57 -25.49 -22.15
C ASN A 131 4.18 -24.04 -21.84
N HIS A 132 3.29 -23.41 -22.61
CA HIS A 132 2.85 -22.04 -22.37
C HIS A 132 1.96 -21.97 -21.12
N VAL A 133 1.04 -22.93 -20.98
CA VAL A 133 0.21 -23.06 -19.76
C VAL A 133 1.08 -23.42 -18.55
N LYS A 134 2.08 -24.28 -18.74
CA LYS A 134 3.02 -24.64 -17.67
C LYS A 134 3.89 -23.45 -17.24
N GLU A 135 4.30 -22.62 -18.20
CA GLU A 135 5.05 -21.40 -17.93
C GLU A 135 4.26 -20.41 -17.09
N PHE A 136 2.99 -20.16 -17.43
CA PHE A 136 2.09 -19.32 -16.64
C PHE A 136 2.03 -19.78 -15.17
N TRP A 137 1.84 -21.08 -14.94
CA TRP A 137 1.86 -21.64 -13.60
C TRP A 137 3.24 -21.51 -12.94
N LEU A 138 4.33 -21.83 -13.66
CA LEU A 138 5.69 -21.74 -13.13
C LEU A 138 6.12 -20.31 -12.81
N ALA A 139 5.48 -19.31 -13.41
CA ALA A 139 5.66 -17.89 -13.12
C ALA A 139 4.92 -17.43 -11.86
N GLY A 140 4.04 -18.26 -11.30
CA GLY A 140 3.24 -17.96 -10.10
C GLY A 140 1.74 -17.79 -10.35
N GLY A 141 1.27 -17.88 -11.61
CA GLY A 141 -0.14 -17.78 -11.96
C GLY A 141 -0.99 -18.96 -11.44
N GLY A 142 -2.25 -18.69 -11.10
CA GLY A 142 -3.18 -19.66 -10.55
C GLY A 142 -3.89 -20.50 -11.60
N VAL A 143 -4.02 -21.82 -11.41
CA VAL A 143 -4.70 -22.71 -12.37
C VAL A 143 -5.95 -23.33 -11.76
N LEU A 144 -7.11 -23.07 -12.39
CA LEU A 144 -8.36 -23.77 -12.09
C LEU A 144 -8.66 -24.81 -13.17
N SER A 145 -8.86 -26.06 -12.77
CA SER A 145 -9.11 -27.16 -13.69
C SER A 145 -10.36 -27.94 -13.32
N PHE A 146 -11.12 -28.33 -14.33
CA PHE A 146 -12.36 -29.10 -14.16
C PHE A 146 -12.23 -30.50 -14.74
N ASN A 147 -12.67 -31.50 -13.97
CA ASN A 147 -12.85 -32.89 -14.38
C ASN A 147 -11.64 -33.46 -15.14
N SER A 148 -11.72 -33.65 -16.46
CA SER A 148 -10.67 -34.28 -17.27
C SER A 148 -9.37 -33.47 -17.36
N ALA A 149 -9.40 -32.17 -17.03
CA ALA A 149 -8.24 -31.29 -17.04
C ALA A 149 -7.15 -31.74 -16.05
N ILE A 150 -7.50 -32.52 -15.02
CA ILE A 150 -6.58 -33.17 -14.07
C ILE A 150 -5.47 -33.96 -14.76
N ALA A 151 -5.74 -34.54 -15.94
CA ALA A 151 -4.76 -35.32 -16.68
C ALA A 151 -3.58 -34.47 -17.16
N TYR A 152 -3.84 -33.21 -17.50
CA TYR A 152 -2.79 -32.24 -17.80
C TYR A 152 -2.06 -31.81 -16.53
N LEU A 153 -2.75 -31.64 -15.40
CA LEU A 153 -2.08 -31.32 -14.13
C LEU A 153 -1.05 -32.40 -13.74
N PHE A 154 -1.34 -33.67 -13.95
CA PHE A 154 -0.36 -34.75 -13.77
C PHE A 154 0.77 -34.68 -14.78
N SER A 155 0.47 -34.57 -16.07
CA SER A 155 1.52 -34.56 -17.11
C SER A 155 2.43 -33.33 -17.00
N ALA A 156 1.92 -32.20 -16.52
CA ALA A 156 2.67 -30.98 -16.26
C ALA A 156 3.48 -31.03 -14.94
N GLY A 157 3.21 -32.01 -14.07
CA GLY A 157 3.84 -32.14 -12.76
C GLY A 157 3.27 -31.17 -11.69
N MET A 158 2.06 -30.66 -11.91
CA MET A 158 1.36 -29.76 -10.98
C MET A 158 0.67 -30.55 -9.85
N MET A 159 0.10 -31.71 -10.17
CA MET A 159 -0.62 -32.54 -9.17
C MET A 159 0.28 -33.53 -8.44
N MET A 160 1.39 -33.93 -9.07
CA MET A 160 2.39 -34.82 -8.51
C MET A 160 3.71 -34.67 -9.29
N PRO A 161 4.66 -33.87 -8.80
CA PRO A 161 5.90 -33.55 -9.53
C PRO A 161 6.73 -34.78 -9.90
N GLU A 162 6.65 -35.86 -9.11
CA GLU A 162 7.36 -37.13 -9.37
C GLU A 162 6.88 -37.86 -10.62
N LEU A 163 5.67 -37.52 -11.11
CA LEU A 163 5.05 -38.12 -12.29
C LEU A 163 5.04 -37.15 -13.49
N GLU A 164 5.85 -36.10 -13.48
CA GLU A 164 5.95 -35.18 -14.62
C GLU A 164 6.22 -35.95 -15.94
N ALA A 165 5.49 -35.58 -16.99
CA ALA A 165 5.41 -36.27 -18.29
C ALA A 165 4.72 -37.65 -18.29
N ASP A 166 4.20 -38.13 -17.15
CA ASP A 166 3.26 -39.25 -17.06
C ASP A 166 1.86 -38.68 -16.75
N PRO A 167 0.84 -38.94 -17.60
CA PRO A 167 -0.52 -38.51 -17.30
C PRO A 167 -1.18 -39.29 -16.15
N ALA A 168 -0.45 -40.22 -15.52
CA ALA A 168 -0.75 -40.83 -14.23
C ALA A 168 -2.10 -41.56 -14.16
N GLY A 169 -2.53 -42.19 -15.25
CA GLY A 169 -3.87 -42.79 -15.41
C GLY A 169 -4.24 -43.94 -14.45
N PHE A 170 -3.40 -44.27 -13.48
CA PHE A 170 -3.70 -45.20 -12.37
C PHE A 170 -4.15 -44.48 -11.09
N TYR A 171 -3.83 -43.20 -10.92
CA TYR A 171 -4.06 -42.42 -9.69
C TYR A 171 -5.37 -41.63 -9.72
N TRP A 172 -5.96 -41.48 -10.90
CA TRP A 172 -7.27 -40.87 -11.10
C TRP A 172 -8.10 -41.71 -12.07
N ASN A 173 -9.43 -41.63 -11.97
CA ASN A 173 -10.36 -42.34 -12.83
C ASN A 173 -11.75 -41.69 -12.80
N TYR A 174 -12.63 -42.07 -13.72
CA TYR A 174 -14.01 -41.59 -13.77
C TYR A 174 -14.96 -42.51 -13.00
N LYS A 175 -15.72 -41.93 -12.07
CA LYS A 175 -16.71 -42.63 -11.26
C LYS A 175 -18.05 -41.89 -11.30
N SER A 176 -19.15 -42.63 -11.17
CA SER A 176 -20.51 -42.06 -11.27
C SER A 176 -20.89 -41.34 -9.98
N HIS A 177 -21.22 -40.06 -10.05
CA HIS A 177 -21.53 -39.20 -8.90
C HIS A 177 -22.61 -38.17 -9.22
N ASP A 178 -23.43 -37.86 -8.22
CA ASP A 178 -24.46 -36.82 -8.19
C ASP A 178 -24.45 -36.01 -6.87
N TYR A 179 -23.57 -36.37 -5.93
CA TYR A 179 -23.33 -35.64 -4.68
C TYR A 179 -21.91 -35.93 -4.16
N THR A 180 -21.31 -34.93 -3.50
CA THR A 180 -20.00 -35.02 -2.84
C THR A 180 -20.05 -34.34 -1.49
N ASN A 181 -19.13 -34.69 -0.58
CA ASN A 181 -19.02 -34.05 0.73
C ASN A 181 -17.85 -33.08 0.77
N VAL A 182 -18.06 -31.94 1.42
CA VAL A 182 -16.98 -31.05 1.87
C VAL A 182 -16.12 -31.78 2.90
N THR A 183 -14.82 -31.89 2.63
CA THR A 183 -13.88 -32.70 3.41
C THR A 183 -13.12 -31.88 4.45
N ASN A 184 -12.64 -30.70 4.08
CA ASN A 184 -11.90 -29.79 4.95
C ASN A 184 -12.40 -28.36 4.77
N LEU A 185 -12.29 -27.56 5.84
CA LEU A 185 -12.39 -26.11 5.74
C LEU A 185 -11.16 -25.57 5.02
N HIS A 186 -11.38 -24.56 4.20
CA HIS A 186 -10.40 -23.89 3.35
C HIS A 186 -11.02 -22.58 2.89
N PRO A 187 -10.24 -21.54 2.50
CA PRO A 187 -10.81 -20.32 1.91
C PRO A 187 -11.79 -20.55 0.75
N ILE A 188 -11.64 -21.68 0.04
CA ILE A 188 -12.53 -22.10 -1.06
C ILE A 188 -13.86 -22.67 -0.56
N THR A 189 -13.85 -23.36 0.58
CA THR A 189 -15.02 -24.02 1.17
C THR A 189 -15.61 -23.25 2.34
N ARG A 190 -15.25 -21.97 2.51
CA ARG A 190 -15.66 -21.12 3.66
C ARG A 190 -17.17 -20.94 3.82
N ASP A 191 -17.92 -21.02 2.73
CA ASP A 191 -19.40 -20.94 2.76
C ASP A 191 -20.07 -22.27 3.14
N TYR A 192 -19.29 -23.30 3.48
CA TYR A 192 -19.76 -24.66 3.76
C TYR A 192 -19.21 -25.17 5.09
N SER A 193 -20.00 -26.00 5.75
CA SER A 193 -19.53 -26.82 6.88
C SER A 193 -18.91 -28.14 6.40
N VAL A 194 -17.96 -28.67 7.17
CA VAL A 194 -17.44 -30.02 6.92
C VAL A 194 -18.58 -31.05 6.96
N ASN A 195 -18.61 -31.92 5.95
CA ASN A 195 -19.68 -32.88 5.63
C ASN A 195 -20.95 -32.30 4.99
N ASP A 196 -20.98 -31.01 4.67
CA ASP A 196 -22.04 -30.49 3.80
C ASP A 196 -22.00 -31.20 2.45
N THR A 197 -23.20 -31.46 1.92
CA THR A 197 -23.37 -32.13 0.63
C THR A 197 -23.42 -31.08 -0.47
N VAL A 198 -22.46 -31.13 -1.39
CA VAL A 198 -22.44 -30.31 -2.61
C VAL A 198 -23.11 -31.13 -3.73
N GLN A 199 -24.15 -30.56 -4.33
CA GLN A 199 -24.88 -31.21 -5.41
C GLN A 199 -24.12 -31.13 -6.74
N LEU A 200 -24.16 -32.24 -7.50
CA LEU A 200 -23.61 -32.33 -8.84
C LEU A 200 -24.64 -32.94 -9.78
N ARG A 201 -24.63 -32.51 -11.04
CA ARG A 201 -25.36 -33.24 -12.09
C ARG A 201 -24.87 -34.69 -12.14
N SER A 202 -25.80 -35.64 -12.18
CA SER A 202 -25.47 -37.07 -12.29
C SER A 202 -24.68 -37.36 -13.57
N ASN A 203 -23.40 -37.68 -13.41
CA ASN A 203 -22.51 -38.06 -14.51
C ASN A 203 -21.31 -38.86 -13.98
N LYS A 204 -20.37 -39.20 -14.86
CA LYS A 204 -19.07 -39.74 -14.49
C LYS A 204 -18.06 -38.62 -14.33
N TRP A 205 -17.79 -38.27 -13.08
CA TRP A 205 -16.80 -37.26 -12.73
C TRP A 205 -15.45 -37.89 -12.41
N THR A 206 -14.40 -37.14 -12.67
CA THR A 206 -13.05 -37.54 -12.34
C THR A 206 -12.88 -37.53 -10.83
N THR A 207 -12.29 -38.61 -10.33
CA THR A 207 -11.89 -38.81 -8.94
C THR A 207 -10.42 -39.14 -8.89
N PHE A 208 -9.75 -38.77 -7.81
CA PHE A 208 -8.36 -39.12 -7.54
C PHE A 208 -8.23 -39.88 -6.22
N TRP A 209 -7.23 -40.74 -6.12
CA TRP A 209 -7.00 -41.56 -4.93
C TRP A 209 -6.22 -40.76 -3.87
N ILE A 210 -6.90 -40.27 -2.83
CA ILE A 210 -6.33 -39.35 -1.83
C ILE A 210 -5.01 -39.86 -1.20
N PRO A 211 -4.86 -41.14 -0.83
CA PRO A 211 -3.60 -41.62 -0.25
C PRO A 211 -2.37 -41.52 -1.15
N MET A 212 -2.52 -41.22 -2.46
CA MET A 212 -1.37 -41.11 -3.37
C MET A 212 -0.34 -40.08 -2.92
N TRP A 213 -0.76 -38.94 -2.36
CA TRP A 213 0.17 -37.90 -1.96
C TRP A 213 1.04 -38.35 -0.79
N ARG A 214 0.43 -38.86 0.29
CA ARG A 214 1.15 -39.43 1.43
C ARG A 214 1.99 -40.66 1.07
N ASP A 215 1.41 -41.55 0.27
CA ASP A 215 2.03 -42.85 0.05
C ASP A 215 3.11 -42.79 -1.04
N GLN A 216 3.08 -41.80 -1.94
CA GLN A 216 3.90 -41.78 -3.16
C GLN A 216 4.57 -40.43 -3.47
N SER A 217 4.16 -39.31 -2.88
CA SER A 217 4.85 -38.01 -3.05
C SER A 217 5.71 -37.70 -1.84
N SER A 218 6.91 -37.21 -2.10
CA SER A 218 7.83 -36.70 -1.07
C SER A 218 8.03 -35.19 -1.18
N ILE A 219 7.39 -34.56 -2.16
CA ILE A 219 7.61 -33.16 -2.54
C ILE A 219 6.46 -32.27 -2.07
N ILE A 220 5.21 -32.69 -2.32
CA ILE A 220 4.02 -31.84 -2.08
C ILE A 220 2.99 -32.48 -1.14
N GLU A 221 3.36 -33.50 -0.35
CA GLU A 221 2.41 -34.19 0.54
C GLU A 221 1.68 -33.21 1.48
N ASP A 222 2.42 -32.28 2.08
CA ASP A 222 1.90 -31.32 3.05
C ASP A 222 1.27 -30.07 2.38
N ASP A 223 1.30 -29.98 1.04
CA ASP A 223 0.85 -28.81 0.25
C ASP A 223 -0.57 -28.97 -0.32
N VAL A 224 -1.19 -30.13 -0.13
CA VAL A 224 -2.48 -30.48 -0.75
C VAL A 224 -3.61 -30.51 0.28
N THR A 225 -4.64 -29.70 0.03
CA THR A 225 -5.90 -29.75 0.78
C THR A 225 -6.99 -30.40 -0.06
N VAL A 226 -7.53 -31.53 0.41
CA VAL A 226 -8.71 -32.15 -0.22
C VAL A 226 -9.95 -31.35 0.17
N LEU A 227 -10.63 -30.78 -0.83
CA LEU A 227 -11.82 -29.95 -0.63
C LEU A 227 -13.09 -30.81 -0.63
N LEU A 228 -13.19 -31.72 -1.61
CA LEU A 228 -14.38 -32.52 -1.86
C LEU A 228 -14.02 -34.00 -1.95
N SER A 229 -14.78 -34.85 -1.25
CA SER A 229 -14.62 -36.31 -1.27
C SER A 229 -15.93 -37.03 -1.58
N ASN A 230 -15.78 -38.19 -2.22
CA ASN A 230 -16.90 -39.06 -2.52
C ASN A 230 -17.61 -39.49 -1.24
N PHE A 231 -18.93 -39.31 -1.22
CA PHE A 231 -19.79 -39.61 -0.09
C PHE A 231 -19.71 -41.06 0.42
N THR A 232 -19.53 -42.02 -0.50
CA THR A 232 -19.56 -43.47 -0.20
C THR A 232 -18.17 -44.12 -0.14
N GLU A 233 -17.19 -43.53 -0.81
CA GLU A 233 -15.80 -44.00 -0.86
C GLU A 233 -14.87 -42.81 -0.55
N PRO A 234 -14.80 -42.36 0.71
CA PRO A 234 -14.12 -41.11 1.09
C PRO A 234 -12.61 -41.12 0.85
N GLU A 235 -12.00 -42.25 0.48
CA GLU A 235 -10.63 -42.33 -0.03
C GLU A 235 -10.46 -41.79 -1.46
N TYR A 236 -11.55 -41.44 -2.13
CA TYR A 236 -11.56 -40.82 -3.46
C TYR A 236 -12.00 -39.36 -3.37
N GLY A 237 -11.11 -38.45 -3.74
CA GLY A 237 -11.39 -37.02 -3.82
C GLY A 237 -11.92 -36.62 -5.19
N LEU A 238 -12.75 -35.58 -5.23
CA LEU A 238 -13.27 -34.95 -6.45
C LEU A 238 -12.69 -33.56 -6.66
N GLY A 239 -12.30 -32.88 -5.57
CA GLY A 239 -11.68 -31.57 -5.64
C GLY A 239 -10.60 -31.37 -4.59
N CYS A 240 -9.57 -30.60 -4.96
CA CYS A 240 -8.45 -30.27 -4.09
C CYS A 240 -7.87 -28.90 -4.46
N ALA A 241 -7.26 -28.26 -3.47
CA ALA A 241 -6.37 -27.11 -3.63
C ALA A 241 -4.93 -27.54 -3.37
N ILE A 242 -3.98 -26.94 -4.09
CA ILE A 242 -2.55 -27.17 -3.96
C ILE A 242 -1.86 -25.81 -3.88
N ASP A 243 -1.14 -25.57 -2.80
CA ASP A 243 -0.21 -24.43 -2.65
C ASP A 243 1.22 -24.98 -2.52
N SER A 244 1.86 -25.16 -3.67
CA SER A 244 3.09 -25.95 -3.78
C SER A 244 4.29 -25.20 -3.19
N SER A 245 4.87 -25.74 -2.11
CA SER A 245 6.13 -25.28 -1.52
C SER A 245 7.35 -25.57 -2.41
N TYR A 246 7.17 -26.36 -3.48
CA TYR A 246 8.23 -26.78 -4.39
C TYR A 246 8.48 -25.80 -5.54
N LYS A 247 7.45 -25.51 -6.34
CA LYS A 247 7.48 -24.56 -7.47
C LYS A 247 6.07 -24.25 -7.99
N GLY A 248 5.93 -23.10 -8.64
CA GLY A 248 4.75 -22.66 -9.38
C GLY A 248 3.66 -22.07 -8.49
N GLY A 249 2.62 -21.52 -9.11
CA GLY A 249 1.47 -20.94 -8.43
C GLY A 249 0.50 -21.98 -7.86
N ARG A 250 -0.61 -21.50 -7.32
CA ARG A 250 -1.65 -22.33 -6.74
C ARG A 250 -2.43 -23.08 -7.81
N VAL A 251 -2.96 -24.25 -7.47
CA VAL A 251 -3.80 -25.07 -8.36
C VAL A 251 -5.06 -25.50 -7.63
N VAL A 252 -6.20 -25.40 -8.30
CA VAL A 252 -7.46 -25.97 -7.83
C VAL A 252 -8.02 -26.89 -8.90
N GLN A 253 -8.37 -28.11 -8.48
CA GLN A 253 -9.09 -29.08 -9.30
C GLN A 253 -10.50 -29.23 -8.75
N LEU A 254 -11.52 -29.09 -9.60
CA LEU A 254 -12.94 -29.29 -9.27
C LEU A 254 -13.59 -30.37 -10.17
N PRO A 255 -14.69 -31.00 -9.74
CA PRO A 255 -15.51 -31.83 -10.63
C PRO A 255 -16.34 -30.98 -11.60
N GLY A 256 -17.02 -31.62 -12.55
CA GLY A 256 -17.96 -30.96 -13.47
C GLY A 256 -17.36 -30.59 -14.83
N ASP A 257 -18.23 -30.26 -15.79
CA ASP A 257 -17.85 -29.97 -17.18
C ASP A 257 -18.32 -28.61 -17.68
N GLY A 258 -18.69 -27.71 -16.75
CA GLY A 258 -19.18 -26.35 -17.01
C GLY A 258 -20.59 -26.25 -17.57
N TYR A 259 -21.33 -27.36 -17.67
CA TYR A 259 -22.71 -27.36 -18.16
C TYR A 259 -23.71 -27.61 -17.05
N SER A 260 -24.75 -26.77 -16.97
CA SER A 260 -25.80 -26.84 -15.95
C SER A 260 -25.20 -26.77 -14.55
N LEU A 261 -24.50 -25.67 -14.25
CA LEU A 261 -23.94 -25.42 -12.92
C LEU A 261 -25.04 -25.40 -11.86
N ASP A 262 -24.76 -26.06 -10.75
CA ASP A 262 -25.61 -26.02 -9.55
C ASP A 262 -25.13 -24.86 -8.67
N SER A 263 -26.03 -24.24 -7.89
CA SER A 263 -25.67 -23.12 -7.00
C SER A 263 -24.58 -23.50 -6.01
N ASP A 264 -24.53 -24.76 -5.56
CA ASP A 264 -23.48 -25.25 -4.67
C ASP A 264 -22.11 -25.29 -5.38
N MET A 265 -22.06 -25.37 -6.70
CA MET A 265 -20.82 -25.33 -7.46
C MET A 265 -20.41 -23.91 -7.85
N GLU A 266 -21.37 -23.00 -8.05
CA GLU A 266 -21.12 -21.60 -8.40
C GLU A 266 -20.23 -20.94 -7.35
N GLN A 267 -20.57 -21.05 -6.05
CA GLN A 267 -19.77 -20.47 -4.98
C GLN A 267 -18.36 -21.07 -4.88
N LEU A 268 -18.23 -22.39 -5.01
CA LEU A 268 -16.90 -23.04 -5.05
C LEU A 268 -16.02 -22.52 -6.20
N ILE A 269 -16.60 -22.24 -7.37
CA ILE A 269 -15.88 -21.69 -8.51
C ILE A 269 -15.40 -20.26 -8.22
N ILE A 270 -16.29 -19.41 -7.68
CA ILE A 270 -15.97 -18.03 -7.31
C ILE A 270 -14.84 -18.00 -6.28
N LYS A 271 -14.98 -18.73 -5.17
CA LYS A 271 -13.94 -18.79 -4.11
C LYS A 271 -12.64 -19.44 -4.58
N SER A 272 -12.70 -20.30 -5.59
CA SER A 272 -11.49 -20.83 -6.24
C SER A 272 -10.72 -19.74 -7.00
N VAL A 273 -11.42 -18.85 -7.73
CA VAL A 273 -10.78 -17.74 -8.45
C VAL A 273 -10.14 -16.77 -7.47
N GLU A 274 -10.84 -16.39 -6.40
CA GLU A 274 -10.29 -15.52 -5.34
C GLU A 274 -9.00 -16.11 -4.74
N TYR A 275 -9.03 -17.40 -4.36
CA TYR A 275 -7.88 -18.08 -3.76
C TYR A 275 -6.69 -18.24 -4.72
N LEU A 276 -6.97 -18.47 -6.01
CA LEU A 276 -5.97 -18.70 -7.04
C LEU A 276 -5.27 -17.42 -7.50
N ALA A 277 -5.93 -16.26 -7.38
CA ALA A 277 -5.35 -14.99 -7.76
C ALA A 277 -4.11 -14.72 -6.87
N PRO A 278 -2.90 -14.59 -7.46
CA PRO A 278 -1.70 -14.39 -6.68
C PRO A 278 -1.72 -13.01 -6.00
N ARG A 279 -1.10 -12.96 -4.81
CA ARG A 279 -0.79 -11.74 -4.07
C ARG A 279 0.72 -11.68 -3.90
N PRO A 280 1.45 -11.31 -4.97
CA PRO A 280 2.89 -11.33 -4.91
C PRO A 280 3.43 -10.15 -4.10
N LYS A 281 4.60 -10.31 -3.50
CA LYS A 281 5.40 -9.20 -3.00
C LYS A 281 5.78 -8.24 -4.15
N ALA A 282 6.11 -8.81 -5.31
CA ALA A 282 6.52 -8.06 -6.49
C ALA A 282 6.48 -8.91 -7.77
N ARG A 283 6.41 -8.25 -8.93
CA ARG A 283 6.49 -8.82 -10.28
C ARG A 283 7.87 -8.58 -10.89
N VAL A 284 8.53 -9.67 -11.27
CA VAL A 284 9.86 -9.67 -11.89
C VAL A 284 9.74 -10.14 -13.34
N ALA A 285 10.44 -9.48 -14.26
CA ALA A 285 10.54 -9.90 -15.65
C ALA A 285 11.96 -10.33 -16.03
N TYR A 286 12.08 -11.42 -16.78
CA TYR A 286 13.33 -11.85 -17.42
C TYR A 286 13.33 -11.48 -18.91
N ASP A 287 14.32 -10.69 -19.33
CA ASP A 287 14.39 -10.18 -20.70
C ASP A 287 14.70 -11.27 -21.73
N LEU A 288 13.68 -11.70 -22.48
CA LEU A 288 13.83 -12.52 -23.69
C LEU A 288 13.92 -11.67 -24.97
N SER A 289 13.53 -10.40 -24.90
CA SER A 289 13.37 -9.52 -26.05
C SER A 289 14.70 -9.11 -26.70
N HIS A 290 15.80 -9.13 -25.95
CA HIS A 290 17.15 -8.83 -26.44
C HIS A 290 18.05 -10.07 -26.61
N ASN A 291 17.45 -11.25 -26.83
CA ASN A 291 18.16 -12.51 -27.09
C ASN A 291 19.21 -12.82 -26.00
N PRO A 292 18.78 -13.13 -24.77
CA PRO A 292 19.71 -13.40 -23.67
C PRO A 292 20.56 -14.64 -23.97
N GLN A 293 21.72 -14.71 -23.33
CA GLN A 293 22.63 -15.83 -23.54
C GLN A 293 22.08 -17.16 -23.04
N LEU A 294 21.52 -17.15 -21.83
CA LEU A 294 20.96 -18.31 -21.16
C LEU A 294 19.44 -18.14 -21.05
N CYS A 295 18.72 -19.25 -21.03
CA CYS A 295 17.28 -19.29 -20.83
C CYS A 295 16.90 -19.58 -19.37
N VAL A 296 15.61 -19.43 -19.09
CA VAL A 296 15.00 -19.91 -17.85
C VAL A 296 14.63 -21.39 -18.01
N ASP A 297 13.92 -21.72 -19.09
CA ASP A 297 13.38 -23.06 -19.36
C ASP A 297 13.83 -23.66 -20.69
N SER A 298 13.63 -24.96 -20.83
CA SER A 298 14.03 -25.74 -22.02
C SER A 298 13.30 -25.37 -23.31
N TRP A 299 12.16 -24.67 -23.21
CA TRP A 299 11.35 -24.26 -24.35
C TRP A 299 11.56 -22.79 -24.76
N ASP A 300 12.45 -22.05 -24.07
CA ASP A 300 12.78 -20.66 -24.41
C ASP A 300 13.63 -20.60 -25.68
N ASN A 301 12.96 -20.54 -26.83
CA ASN A 301 13.61 -20.53 -28.14
C ASN A 301 14.23 -19.18 -28.53
N LEU A 302 13.98 -18.12 -27.75
CA LEU A 302 14.53 -16.79 -27.93
C LEU A 302 15.88 -16.59 -27.24
N ALA A 303 16.25 -17.45 -26.28
CA ALA A 303 17.58 -17.46 -25.70
C ALA A 303 18.56 -18.18 -26.64
N ARG A 304 19.84 -17.86 -26.53
CA ARG A 304 20.85 -18.46 -27.42
C ARG A 304 21.21 -19.90 -27.06
N VAL A 305 21.29 -20.22 -25.77
CA VAL A 305 21.73 -21.53 -25.28
C VAL A 305 20.79 -22.04 -24.20
N TYR A 306 20.29 -23.26 -24.38
CA TYR A 306 19.74 -24.07 -23.30
C TYR A 306 20.76 -25.11 -22.84
N ASP A 307 21.03 -25.09 -21.54
CA ASP A 307 21.71 -26.15 -20.81
C ASP A 307 20.99 -26.29 -19.46
N ALA A 308 20.53 -27.51 -19.13
CA ALA A 308 19.74 -27.74 -17.92
C ALA A 308 20.47 -27.34 -16.63
N ASN A 309 21.81 -27.39 -16.62
CA ASN A 309 22.63 -26.96 -15.48
C ASN A 309 22.94 -25.47 -15.51
N GLU A 310 22.98 -24.84 -16.69
CA GLU A 310 23.33 -23.43 -16.86
C GLU A 310 22.11 -22.54 -17.19
N SER A 311 20.87 -23.00 -16.94
CA SER A 311 19.64 -22.20 -17.07
C SER A 311 19.18 -21.63 -15.72
N TYR A 312 18.15 -20.80 -15.71
CA TYR A 312 17.65 -20.07 -14.52
C TYR A 312 16.34 -20.60 -13.92
N SER A 313 15.88 -21.80 -14.27
CA SER A 313 14.62 -22.33 -13.71
C SER A 313 14.62 -22.47 -12.18
N GLN A 314 15.76 -22.72 -11.55
CA GLN A 314 15.88 -22.72 -10.08
C GLN A 314 15.85 -21.31 -9.48
N LEU A 315 16.36 -20.31 -10.19
CA LEU A 315 16.23 -18.90 -9.78
C LEU A 315 14.76 -18.47 -9.82
N ARG A 316 14.05 -18.78 -10.91
CA ARG A 316 12.60 -18.57 -11.00
C ARG A 316 11.87 -19.24 -9.84
N ASN A 317 12.14 -20.52 -9.59
CA ASN A 317 11.51 -21.23 -8.48
C ASN A 317 11.83 -20.59 -7.12
N ALA A 318 13.06 -20.11 -6.92
CA ALA A 318 13.41 -19.42 -5.68
C ALA A 318 12.55 -18.15 -5.50
N TYR A 319 12.37 -17.33 -6.54
CA TYR A 319 11.51 -16.15 -6.46
C TYR A 319 10.03 -16.51 -6.25
N VAL A 320 9.49 -17.44 -7.03
CA VAL A 320 8.08 -17.84 -6.88
C VAL A 320 7.79 -18.43 -5.49
N ASN A 321 8.71 -19.22 -4.93
CA ASN A 321 8.57 -19.75 -3.58
C ASN A 321 8.74 -18.68 -2.47
N HIS A 322 9.15 -17.46 -2.80
CA HIS A 322 9.24 -16.30 -1.91
C HIS A 322 8.22 -15.22 -2.32
N SER A 323 7.09 -15.64 -2.87
CA SER A 323 5.93 -14.79 -3.19
C SER A 323 6.16 -13.78 -4.31
N TYR A 324 7.05 -14.04 -5.28
CA TYR A 324 7.18 -13.19 -6.47
C TYR A 324 6.43 -13.79 -7.67
N ILE A 325 5.95 -12.94 -8.57
CA ILE A 325 5.68 -13.36 -9.96
C ILE A 325 6.98 -13.28 -10.76
N PHE A 326 7.28 -14.31 -11.54
CA PHE A 326 8.44 -14.34 -12.43
C PHE A 326 8.00 -14.54 -13.88
N ASP A 327 7.85 -13.44 -14.59
CA ASP A 327 7.45 -13.40 -15.98
C ASP A 327 8.66 -13.41 -16.93
N LYS A 328 8.36 -13.68 -18.20
CA LYS A 328 9.32 -13.57 -19.30
C LYS A 328 8.90 -12.43 -20.21
N PHE A 329 9.82 -11.52 -20.45
CA PHE A 329 9.55 -10.33 -21.25
C PHE A 329 9.79 -10.64 -22.74
N TYR A 330 8.72 -10.98 -23.45
CA TYR A 330 8.77 -11.34 -24.87
C TYR A 330 8.94 -10.11 -25.80
N PRO A 331 9.54 -10.27 -26.99
CA PRO A 331 9.54 -9.23 -28.01
C PRO A 331 8.12 -8.82 -28.41
N SER A 332 7.89 -7.53 -28.62
CA SER A 332 6.60 -7.00 -29.09
C SER A 332 6.78 -6.15 -30.35
N SER A 333 5.76 -6.15 -31.21
CA SER A 333 5.67 -5.22 -32.34
C SER A 333 5.45 -3.77 -31.92
N GLU A 334 5.04 -3.53 -30.68
CA GLU A 334 4.82 -2.20 -30.10
C GLU A 334 6.13 -1.57 -29.58
N GLY A 335 7.22 -2.34 -29.56
CA GLY A 335 8.51 -1.97 -28.96
C GLY A 335 8.83 -2.86 -27.76
N ASN A 336 10.12 -3.09 -27.45
CA ASN A 336 10.49 -3.90 -26.30
C ASN A 336 10.34 -3.11 -25.01
N PHE A 337 11.31 -2.26 -24.67
CA PHE A 337 11.23 -1.40 -23.49
C PHE A 337 10.54 -0.08 -23.83
N THR A 338 9.30 0.04 -23.36
CA THR A 338 8.46 1.24 -23.41
C THR A 338 7.89 1.48 -22.00
N SER A 339 7.50 2.71 -21.69
CA SER A 339 6.88 3.07 -20.40
C SER A 339 5.75 2.11 -20.03
N ASP A 340 4.80 1.93 -20.94
CA ASP A 340 3.58 1.16 -20.69
C ASP A 340 3.88 -0.31 -20.41
N ARG A 341 4.92 -0.87 -21.03
CA ARG A 341 5.29 -2.28 -20.82
C ARG A 341 6.13 -2.49 -19.57
N LEU A 342 6.93 -1.50 -19.18
CA LEU A 342 7.77 -1.58 -17.98
C LEU A 342 6.96 -1.34 -16.70
N ALA A 343 5.92 -0.50 -16.76
CA ALA A 343 5.06 -0.16 -15.62
C ALA A 343 4.32 -1.35 -14.97
N HIS A 344 4.34 -2.54 -15.57
CA HIS A 344 3.76 -3.76 -15.01
C HIS A 344 4.72 -4.58 -14.13
N TYR A 345 5.97 -4.13 -13.99
CA TYR A 345 7.02 -4.86 -13.29
C TYR A 345 7.72 -3.93 -12.30
N ASP A 346 8.24 -4.53 -11.23
CA ASP A 346 9.05 -3.84 -10.21
C ASP A 346 10.55 -4.06 -10.48
N MET A 347 10.87 -5.16 -11.16
CA MET A 347 12.25 -5.56 -11.42
C MET A 347 12.43 -6.21 -12.80
N MET A 348 13.46 -5.77 -13.52
CA MET A 348 13.88 -6.34 -14.81
C MET A 348 15.25 -7.02 -14.70
N ILE A 349 15.32 -8.28 -15.13
CA ILE A 349 16.55 -9.08 -15.22
C ILE A 349 17.07 -9.06 -16.65
N ILE A 350 18.29 -8.53 -16.82
CA ILE A 350 18.99 -8.49 -18.10
C ILE A 350 20.24 -9.40 -18.02
N ALA A 351 20.16 -10.55 -18.68
CA ALA A 351 21.19 -11.59 -18.60
C ALA A 351 22.01 -11.70 -19.90
N TRP A 352 23.14 -11.00 -19.95
CA TRP A 352 24.05 -10.94 -21.10
C TRP A 352 23.32 -10.79 -22.44
N PRO A 353 22.72 -9.62 -22.71
CA PRO A 353 21.88 -9.40 -23.90
C PRO A 353 22.75 -9.44 -25.15
N ASN A 354 22.40 -10.29 -26.12
CA ASN A 354 23.15 -10.39 -27.37
C ASN A 354 22.74 -9.31 -28.38
N PHE A 355 21.53 -8.78 -28.26
CA PHE A 355 21.09 -7.61 -29.00
C PHE A 355 21.24 -6.35 -28.15
N ASN A 356 21.68 -5.27 -28.79
CA ASN A 356 21.83 -4.01 -28.11
C ASN A 356 20.48 -3.31 -27.98
N LEU A 357 20.24 -2.66 -26.83
CA LEU A 357 19.10 -1.77 -26.65
C LEU A 357 19.27 -0.55 -27.57
N THR A 358 18.18 -0.13 -28.19
CA THR A 358 18.09 1.17 -28.85
C THR A 358 18.20 2.31 -27.84
N VAL A 359 18.44 3.53 -28.32
CA VAL A 359 18.47 4.73 -27.45
C VAL A 359 17.12 4.91 -26.76
N ALA A 360 16.00 4.77 -27.49
CA ALA A 360 14.67 4.92 -26.93
C ALA A 360 14.35 3.86 -25.87
N GLU A 361 14.74 2.59 -26.09
CA GLU A 361 14.56 1.52 -25.09
C GLU A 361 15.37 1.79 -23.82
N ARG A 362 16.61 2.28 -23.95
CA ARG A 362 17.45 2.60 -22.79
C ARG A 362 16.92 3.83 -22.04
N ASP A 363 16.47 4.85 -22.76
CA ASP A 363 15.91 6.05 -22.14
C ASP A 363 14.63 5.68 -21.37
N ALA A 364 13.70 4.92 -21.98
CA ALA A 364 12.52 4.40 -21.29
C ALA A 364 12.85 3.50 -20.09
N LEU A 365 13.90 2.67 -20.20
CA LEU A 365 14.35 1.83 -19.09
C LEU A 365 14.86 2.66 -17.91
N PHE A 366 15.60 3.74 -18.16
CA PHE A 366 16.14 4.58 -17.10
C PHE A 366 15.16 5.62 -16.57
N ASP A 367 14.17 6.04 -17.36
CA ASP A 367 13.03 6.80 -16.87
C ASP A 367 12.24 5.94 -15.86
N TRP A 368 11.93 4.69 -16.22
CA TRP A 368 11.28 3.74 -15.31
C TRP A 368 12.11 3.43 -14.05
N VAL A 369 13.44 3.35 -14.15
CA VAL A 369 14.29 3.20 -12.95
C VAL A 369 14.31 4.47 -12.10
N ASP A 370 14.30 5.65 -12.72
CA ASP A 370 14.23 6.92 -11.98
C ASP A 370 12.92 7.02 -11.16
N GLU A 371 11.84 6.43 -11.70
CA GLU A 371 10.50 6.34 -11.11
C GLU A 371 10.29 5.12 -10.18
N GLY A 372 11.35 4.44 -9.72
CA GLY A 372 11.24 3.38 -8.69
C GLY A 372 11.48 1.96 -9.18
N GLY A 373 11.46 1.73 -10.50
CA GLY A 373 11.78 0.44 -11.10
C GLY A 373 13.23 0.00 -10.88
N SER A 374 13.49 -1.31 -10.88
CA SER A 374 14.81 -1.85 -10.52
C SER A 374 15.44 -2.79 -11.55
N LEU A 375 16.77 -2.78 -11.64
CA LEU A 375 17.55 -3.57 -12.60
C LEU A 375 18.46 -4.60 -11.93
N PHE A 376 18.43 -5.82 -12.47
CA PHE A 376 19.41 -6.84 -12.18
C PHE A 376 20.14 -7.30 -13.44
N LEU A 377 21.42 -6.93 -13.53
CA LEU A 377 22.25 -7.23 -14.70
C LEU A 377 23.23 -8.36 -14.39
N LEU A 378 23.25 -9.37 -15.25
CA LEU A 378 24.19 -10.49 -15.18
C LEU A 378 25.20 -10.39 -16.33
N ALA A 379 26.43 -9.97 -16.00
CA ALA A 379 27.54 -9.90 -16.94
C ALA A 379 28.43 -11.15 -16.88
N ASP A 380 29.38 -11.32 -17.81
CA ASP A 380 30.37 -12.39 -17.87
C ASP A 380 31.72 -11.78 -18.33
N ARG A 381 32.72 -12.63 -18.54
CA ARG A 381 34.05 -12.26 -19.02
C ARG A 381 34.06 -11.68 -20.43
N SER A 382 35.00 -10.78 -20.68
CA SER A 382 35.16 -10.04 -21.95
C SER A 382 35.42 -10.90 -23.20
N GLU A 383 35.93 -12.13 -23.05
CA GLU A 383 36.15 -13.06 -24.15
C GLU A 383 35.03 -14.11 -24.31
N PHE A 384 33.91 -13.95 -23.60
CA PHE A 384 32.74 -14.80 -23.78
C PHE A 384 32.16 -14.62 -25.19
N TYR A 385 31.79 -15.73 -25.87
CA TYR A 385 31.23 -15.68 -27.23
C TYR A 385 29.70 -15.86 -27.21
N PRO A 386 28.93 -14.92 -27.80
CA PRO A 386 29.37 -13.79 -28.61
C PRO A 386 29.86 -12.63 -27.72
N HIS A 387 30.81 -11.87 -28.25
CA HIS A 387 31.52 -10.83 -27.51
C HIS A 387 30.67 -9.56 -27.26
N ASP A 388 29.47 -9.48 -27.82
CA ASP A 388 28.67 -8.26 -27.84
C ASP A 388 28.02 -7.96 -26.47
N GLY A 389 27.74 -8.98 -25.64
CA GLY A 389 27.03 -8.79 -24.37
C GLY A 389 27.73 -7.86 -23.37
N MET A 390 29.08 -7.88 -23.29
CA MET A 390 29.84 -6.93 -22.48
C MET A 390 29.62 -5.49 -22.94
N TYR A 391 29.62 -5.25 -24.25
CA TYR A 391 29.41 -3.92 -24.82
C TYR A 391 27.96 -3.47 -24.64
N ASN A 392 27.01 -4.40 -24.79
CA ASN A 392 25.58 -4.13 -24.64
C ASN A 392 25.26 -3.80 -23.17
N ILE A 393 25.77 -4.54 -22.19
CA ILE A 393 25.62 -4.19 -20.76
C ILE A 393 26.20 -2.81 -20.47
N ASN A 394 27.44 -2.56 -20.87
CA ASN A 394 28.08 -1.26 -20.65
C ASN A 394 27.40 -0.12 -21.42
N TRP A 395 26.67 -0.40 -22.51
CA TRP A 395 25.82 0.56 -23.21
C TRP A 395 24.52 0.84 -22.44
N THR A 396 23.89 -0.20 -21.90
CA THR A 396 22.70 -0.09 -21.07
C THR A 396 22.98 0.79 -19.87
N ILE A 397 24.04 0.51 -19.10
CA ILE A 397 24.29 1.18 -17.81
C ILE A 397 25.14 2.45 -17.88
N GLN A 398 25.16 3.16 -19.01
CA GLN A 398 26.02 4.36 -19.17
C GLN A 398 25.72 5.50 -18.20
N ASN A 399 24.53 5.53 -17.61
CA ASN A 399 24.11 6.54 -16.63
C ASN A 399 24.60 6.20 -15.21
N LEU A 400 25.20 5.02 -15.00
CA LEU A 400 25.63 4.55 -13.69
C LEU A 400 27.13 4.79 -13.46
N ASP A 401 27.49 4.87 -12.18
CA ASP A 401 28.84 4.99 -11.66
C ASP A 401 29.58 3.63 -11.60
N MET A 402 29.19 2.68 -12.46
CA MET A 402 29.81 1.37 -12.56
C MET A 402 29.77 0.79 -13.98
N HIS A 403 30.76 -0.03 -14.32
CA HIS A 403 30.79 -0.76 -15.58
C HIS A 403 31.51 -2.10 -15.47
N ILE A 404 31.21 -3.05 -16.36
CA ILE A 404 31.92 -4.32 -16.43
C ILE A 404 33.29 -4.12 -17.13
N GLY A 405 34.35 -4.60 -16.50
CA GLY A 405 35.72 -4.48 -17.00
C GLY A 405 36.01 -5.37 -18.22
N MET A 406 37.20 -5.18 -18.79
CA MET A 406 37.64 -5.90 -19.99
C MET A 406 38.62 -7.05 -19.72
N TYR A 407 38.97 -7.31 -18.46
CA TYR A 407 39.95 -8.34 -18.12
C TYR A 407 39.28 -9.71 -17.97
N ASN A 408 39.65 -10.64 -18.87
CA ASN A 408 39.13 -12.00 -18.90
C ASN A 408 39.73 -12.86 -17.77
N VAL A 409 38.91 -13.28 -16.80
CA VAL A 409 39.31 -14.16 -15.70
C VAL A 409 38.69 -15.56 -15.88
N LEU A 410 39.53 -16.60 -15.79
CA LEU A 410 39.17 -17.99 -16.07
C LEU A 410 39.41 -18.90 -14.84
N ASP A 411 38.89 -18.49 -13.69
CA ASP A 411 38.89 -19.27 -12.46
C ASP A 411 37.52 -19.24 -11.79
N GLU A 412 37.27 -20.20 -10.89
CA GLU A 412 36.14 -20.17 -9.97
C GLU A 412 36.68 -19.84 -8.57
N VAL A 413 36.06 -18.88 -7.89
CA VAL A 413 36.50 -18.36 -6.60
C VAL A 413 35.33 -18.27 -5.62
N SER A 414 35.67 -18.17 -4.34
CA SER A 414 34.73 -17.78 -3.29
C SER A 414 34.99 -16.31 -2.96
N ALA A 415 34.05 -15.43 -3.31
CA ALA A 415 34.11 -14.01 -2.99
C ALA A 415 33.47 -13.73 -1.63
N THR A 416 33.97 -12.72 -0.94
CA THR A 416 33.50 -12.33 0.39
C THR A 416 32.79 -10.98 0.33
N ARG A 417 31.85 -10.76 1.25
CA ARG A 417 31.14 -9.47 1.33
C ARG A 417 32.14 -8.32 1.54
N SER A 418 31.87 -7.19 0.91
CA SER A 418 32.64 -5.96 1.10
C SER A 418 32.19 -5.23 2.38
N ASP A 419 33.05 -4.35 2.90
CA ASP A 419 32.73 -3.47 4.04
C ASP A 419 32.58 -2.01 3.54
N PRO A 420 31.55 -1.27 3.99
CA PRO A 420 30.47 -1.71 4.88
C PRO A 420 29.54 -2.75 4.20
N PRO A 421 28.88 -3.61 4.98
CA PRO A 421 27.99 -4.63 4.45
C PRO A 421 26.75 -3.98 3.84
N HIS A 422 26.29 -4.54 2.73
CA HIS A 422 25.08 -4.11 2.01
C HIS A 422 23.85 -4.92 2.46
N PRO A 423 22.61 -4.38 2.46
CA PRO A 423 21.37 -5.09 2.83
C PRO A 423 21.25 -6.49 2.22
N THR A 424 21.64 -6.63 0.95
CA THR A 424 21.59 -7.93 0.23
C THR A 424 22.50 -9.03 0.80
N THR A 425 23.36 -8.71 1.77
CA THR A 425 24.33 -9.65 2.37
C THR A 425 23.86 -10.27 3.69
N GLU A 426 22.61 -10.05 4.11
CA GLU A 426 22.07 -10.73 5.29
C GLU A 426 22.09 -12.26 5.13
N GLY A 427 22.65 -12.96 6.12
CA GLY A 427 22.82 -14.41 6.05
C GLY A 427 23.89 -14.89 5.05
N CYS A 428 24.57 -13.98 4.33
CA CYS A 428 25.63 -14.32 3.38
C CYS A 428 27.02 -14.09 4.00
N SER A 429 27.86 -15.12 3.94
CA SER A 429 29.29 -15.05 4.26
C SER A 429 30.14 -15.03 3.00
N SER A 430 29.79 -15.82 2.00
CA SER A 430 30.54 -15.93 0.75
C SER A 430 29.69 -16.45 -0.40
N ILE A 431 30.10 -16.12 -1.62
CA ILE A 431 29.43 -16.57 -2.85
C ILE A 431 30.40 -17.24 -3.80
N ALA A 432 29.93 -18.21 -4.58
CA ALA A 432 30.68 -18.76 -5.70
C ALA A 432 30.57 -17.82 -6.90
N VAL A 433 31.71 -17.36 -7.42
CA VAL A 433 31.79 -16.58 -8.66
C VAL A 433 32.79 -17.24 -9.59
N GLY A 434 32.37 -17.47 -10.82
CA GLY A 434 33.11 -18.16 -11.86
C GLY A 434 33.80 -17.22 -12.83
N TYR A 435 33.91 -17.68 -14.07
CA TYR A 435 34.62 -16.99 -15.13
C TYR A 435 33.98 -15.62 -15.38
N ARG A 436 34.76 -14.55 -15.25
CA ARG A 436 34.22 -13.20 -15.05
C ARG A 436 35.12 -12.11 -15.61
N SER A 437 34.58 -10.89 -15.65
CA SER A 437 35.32 -9.64 -15.69
C SER A 437 35.06 -8.87 -14.40
N TYR A 438 36.06 -8.26 -13.76
CA TYR A 438 35.79 -7.46 -12.56
C TYR A 438 35.01 -6.17 -12.87
N ILE A 439 34.23 -5.70 -11.90
CA ILE A 439 33.46 -4.45 -12.00
C ILE A 439 34.36 -3.29 -11.58
N ASN A 440 34.28 -2.18 -12.33
CA ASN A 440 34.94 -0.94 -11.99
C ASN A 440 33.90 0.09 -11.56
N LEU A 441 34.12 0.72 -10.40
CA LEU A 441 33.34 1.87 -9.96
C LEU A 441 33.98 3.15 -10.50
N THR A 442 33.18 4.02 -11.11
CA THR A 442 33.60 5.28 -11.73
C THR A 442 33.21 6.52 -10.93
N GLY A 443 32.31 6.38 -9.95
CA GLY A 443 31.90 7.45 -9.06
C GLY A 443 31.33 6.91 -7.74
N PRO A 444 30.96 7.81 -6.81
CA PRO A 444 30.58 7.45 -5.45
C PRO A 444 29.14 6.95 -5.31
N ALA A 445 28.28 7.04 -6.34
CA ALA A 445 26.91 6.53 -6.26
C ALA A 445 26.85 5.00 -6.29
N ALA A 446 27.88 4.34 -6.87
CA ALA A 446 27.98 2.90 -6.89
C ALA A 446 28.81 2.36 -5.72
N SER A 447 28.40 1.22 -5.17
CA SER A 447 29.01 0.57 -3.99
C SER A 447 29.29 -0.91 -4.24
N PRO A 448 30.41 -1.45 -3.73
CA PRO A 448 30.70 -2.88 -3.82
C PRO A 448 29.84 -3.68 -2.82
N ILE A 449 29.31 -4.82 -3.27
CA ILE A 449 28.59 -5.79 -2.41
C ILE A 449 29.50 -6.96 -2.04
N PHE A 450 30.19 -7.52 -3.05
CA PHE A 450 31.17 -8.59 -2.88
C PHE A 450 32.44 -8.30 -3.66
N ASP A 451 33.58 -8.70 -3.10
CA ASP A 451 34.88 -8.62 -3.74
C ASP A 451 35.72 -9.89 -3.52
N TYR A 452 36.71 -10.08 -4.39
CA TYR A 452 37.73 -11.09 -4.27
C TYR A 452 39.11 -10.48 -4.42
N ASN A 453 39.89 -10.50 -3.32
CA ASN A 453 41.20 -9.86 -3.23
C ASN A 453 41.17 -8.36 -3.62
N GLY A 454 40.12 -7.64 -3.22
CA GLY A 454 39.93 -6.22 -3.53
C GLY A 454 39.45 -5.94 -4.95
N ASN A 455 39.09 -6.96 -5.74
CA ASN A 455 38.45 -6.78 -7.04
C ASN A 455 36.96 -7.08 -6.93
N ILE A 456 36.13 -6.14 -7.37
CA ILE A 456 34.68 -6.18 -7.17
C ILE A 456 34.04 -7.17 -8.15
N VAL A 457 33.16 -8.02 -7.63
CA VAL A 457 32.44 -9.05 -8.40
C VAL A 457 30.93 -8.85 -8.41
N LEU A 458 30.40 -8.06 -7.48
CA LEU A 458 29.00 -7.64 -7.41
C LEU A 458 28.96 -6.21 -6.87
N ALA A 459 28.20 -5.34 -7.52
CA ALA A 459 28.06 -3.93 -7.13
C ALA A 459 26.59 -3.50 -7.22
N SER A 460 26.22 -2.52 -6.40
CA SER A 460 24.93 -1.85 -6.43
C SER A 460 25.08 -0.36 -6.72
N GLN A 461 23.98 0.25 -7.15
CA GLN A 461 23.78 1.69 -7.17
C GLN A 461 22.29 2.00 -7.03
N GLU A 462 21.95 3.02 -6.25
CA GLU A 462 20.63 3.65 -6.28
C GLU A 462 20.61 4.75 -7.36
N TYR A 463 19.51 4.87 -8.10
CA TYR A 463 19.36 5.80 -9.23
C TYR A 463 17.91 6.29 -9.27
N GLY A 464 17.71 7.60 -9.07
CA GLY A 464 16.37 8.14 -8.82
C GLY A 464 15.76 7.49 -7.57
N SER A 465 14.50 7.05 -7.67
CA SER A 465 13.84 6.20 -6.66
C SER A 465 14.20 4.71 -6.80
N GLY A 466 14.74 4.27 -7.95
CA GLY A 466 15.03 2.86 -8.23
C GLY A 466 16.43 2.37 -7.84
N ARG A 467 16.67 1.08 -8.04
CA ARG A 467 17.90 0.38 -7.63
C ARG A 467 18.47 -0.51 -8.72
N VAL A 468 19.80 -0.62 -8.77
CA VAL A 468 20.51 -1.44 -9.76
C VAL A 468 21.56 -2.33 -9.12
N ILE A 469 21.60 -3.61 -9.51
CA ILE A 469 22.71 -4.53 -9.20
C ILE A 469 23.35 -5.06 -10.48
N LEU A 470 24.69 -5.04 -10.50
CA LEU A 470 25.51 -5.61 -11.56
C LEU A 470 26.34 -6.79 -11.01
N SER A 471 26.14 -7.98 -11.57
CA SER A 471 27.00 -9.15 -11.37
C SER A 471 28.09 -9.23 -12.44
N SER A 472 29.30 -9.62 -12.02
CA SER A 472 30.44 -9.90 -12.91
C SER A 472 30.39 -11.26 -13.61
N ASP A 473 29.54 -12.17 -13.12
CA ASP A 473 29.40 -13.53 -13.60
C ASP A 473 27.93 -13.85 -13.90
N LEU A 474 27.70 -14.39 -15.09
CA LEU A 474 26.41 -14.74 -15.61
C LEU A 474 25.92 -16.02 -14.93
N ASN A 475 26.86 -16.89 -14.56
CA ASN A 475 26.55 -18.21 -14.08
C ASN A 475 26.24 -18.29 -12.59
N ILE A 476 26.44 -17.23 -11.81
CA ILE A 476 26.33 -17.23 -10.35
C ILE A 476 24.97 -17.78 -9.83
N PHE A 477 23.87 -17.57 -10.57
CA PHE A 477 22.52 -18.04 -10.20
C PHE A 477 21.97 -19.13 -11.12
N THR A 478 22.81 -19.79 -11.93
CA THR A 478 22.33 -20.91 -12.75
C THR A 478 21.98 -22.11 -11.88
N ASN A 479 21.19 -23.03 -12.41
CA ASN A 479 20.76 -24.26 -11.71
C ASN A 479 21.92 -25.02 -11.04
N LYS A 480 23.11 -25.00 -11.65
CA LYS A 480 24.32 -25.60 -11.11
C LYS A 480 24.90 -24.85 -9.90
N ARG A 481 24.82 -23.53 -9.89
CA ARG A 481 25.57 -22.67 -8.94
C ARG A 481 24.70 -22.05 -7.86
N ILE A 482 23.40 -21.90 -8.07
CA ILE A 482 22.49 -21.27 -7.11
C ILE A 482 22.54 -21.93 -5.72
N LYS A 483 22.69 -23.26 -5.65
CA LYS A 483 22.82 -24.00 -4.37
C LYS A 483 24.26 -24.07 -3.82
N THR A 484 25.19 -23.29 -4.37
CA THR A 484 26.60 -23.28 -3.94
C THR A 484 26.87 -22.08 -3.03
N TYR A 485 27.51 -22.31 -1.88
CA TYR A 485 27.67 -21.32 -0.82
C TYR A 485 26.34 -20.63 -0.49
N ASP A 486 26.31 -19.30 -0.44
CA ASP A 486 25.14 -18.50 -0.09
C ASP A 486 24.45 -17.90 -1.33
N ASN A 487 24.71 -18.41 -2.53
CA ASN A 487 24.22 -17.83 -3.79
C ASN A 487 22.69 -17.72 -3.85
N GLU A 488 21.95 -18.75 -3.39
CA GLU A 488 20.49 -18.71 -3.33
C GLU A 488 19.98 -17.65 -2.34
N ARG A 489 20.58 -17.57 -1.14
CA ARG A 489 20.22 -16.55 -0.15
C ARG A 489 20.48 -15.15 -0.72
N LEU A 490 21.61 -14.95 -1.38
CA LEU A 490 21.91 -13.69 -2.05
C LEU A 490 20.88 -13.38 -3.13
N ALA A 491 20.47 -14.36 -3.94
CA ALA A 491 19.48 -14.14 -5.00
C ALA A 491 18.17 -13.60 -4.41
N VAL A 492 17.63 -14.25 -3.38
CA VAL A 492 16.41 -13.80 -2.69
C VAL A 492 16.61 -12.40 -2.11
N ASN A 493 17.70 -12.16 -1.37
CA ASN A 493 17.96 -10.84 -0.80
C ASN A 493 18.13 -9.73 -1.86
N ILE A 494 18.60 -10.07 -3.07
CA ILE A 494 18.66 -9.15 -4.21
C ILE A 494 17.25 -8.78 -4.66
N GLY A 495 16.35 -9.77 -4.79
CA GLY A 495 14.93 -9.51 -5.05
C GLY A 495 14.32 -8.60 -3.98
N ASP A 496 14.57 -8.90 -2.70
CA ASP A 496 14.01 -8.15 -1.57
C ASP A 496 14.44 -6.69 -1.58
N TRP A 497 15.72 -6.42 -1.88
CA TRP A 497 16.24 -5.05 -1.90
C TRP A 497 15.89 -4.29 -3.19
N LEU A 498 15.86 -4.95 -4.34
CA LEU A 498 15.52 -4.30 -5.61
C LEU A 498 14.02 -3.98 -5.69
N THR A 499 13.14 -4.79 -5.11
CA THR A 499 11.67 -4.59 -5.13
C THR A 499 11.14 -3.87 -3.90
N ALA A 500 12.01 -3.11 -3.22
CA ALA A 500 11.67 -2.30 -2.06
C ALA A 500 12.31 -0.91 -2.20
N SER A 501 12.45 -0.42 -3.43
CA SER A 501 13.07 0.87 -3.75
C SER A 501 12.35 2.02 -3.08
N GLU A 502 11.01 1.97 -3.13
CA GLU A 502 10.10 3.00 -2.61
C GLU A 502 9.47 2.61 -1.27
N ALA A 503 9.77 1.41 -0.78
CA ALA A 503 9.28 0.93 0.50
C ALA A 503 9.71 1.84 1.66
N ASP A 504 8.71 2.23 2.42
CA ASP A 504 8.70 3.01 3.66
C ASP A 504 8.33 2.14 4.88
N ILE A 505 8.04 0.84 4.65
CA ILE A 505 7.82 -0.19 5.67
C ILE A 505 9.05 -1.11 5.82
N LEU A 506 9.55 -1.24 7.05
CA LEU A 506 10.56 -2.23 7.42
C LEU A 506 9.93 -3.41 8.15
N TYR A 507 10.00 -4.60 7.56
CA TYR A 507 9.54 -5.83 8.18
C TYR A 507 10.71 -6.67 8.71
N MET A 508 10.76 -6.86 10.02
CA MET A 508 11.71 -7.78 10.65
C MET A 508 11.00 -9.07 11.04
N CYS A 509 11.45 -10.18 10.46
CA CYS A 509 10.95 -11.52 10.77
C CYS A 509 12.12 -12.48 10.98
N ASN A 510 12.39 -12.85 12.22
CA ASN A 510 13.58 -13.64 12.54
C ASN A 510 13.36 -15.16 12.52
N TYR A 511 12.39 -15.62 11.73
CA TYR A 511 11.84 -16.98 11.75
C TYR A 511 12.81 -18.12 11.35
N LEU A 512 14.00 -17.83 10.82
CA LEU A 512 14.84 -18.82 10.14
C LEU A 512 15.09 -20.10 10.98
N GLY A 513 14.49 -21.21 10.55
CA GLY A 513 14.78 -22.56 11.05
C GLY A 513 13.88 -23.12 12.15
N THR A 514 12.68 -22.57 12.39
CA THR A 514 11.67 -23.26 13.24
C THR A 514 10.87 -24.31 12.44
N THR A 515 10.08 -25.14 13.14
CA THR A 515 9.28 -26.22 12.52
C THR A 515 7.97 -25.76 11.90
N VAL A 516 7.61 -24.47 12.03
CA VAL A 516 6.25 -23.98 11.73
C VAL A 516 6.25 -23.20 10.40
N TYR A 517 7.09 -22.17 10.26
CA TYR A 517 7.46 -21.53 8.99
C TYR A 517 8.98 -21.70 8.72
N THR A 518 9.36 -21.93 7.47
CA THR A 518 10.79 -22.06 7.08
C THR A 518 11.24 -20.92 6.15
N ASN A 519 10.28 -20.21 5.56
CA ASN A 519 10.45 -19.05 4.71
C ASN A 519 9.71 -17.84 5.30
N PRO A 520 10.41 -16.76 5.70
CA PRO A 520 9.79 -15.53 6.20
C PRO A 520 8.79 -14.86 5.22
N HIS A 521 8.92 -15.07 3.91
CA HIS A 521 7.97 -14.57 2.91
C HIS A 521 6.61 -15.26 2.94
N ASN A 522 6.53 -16.41 3.60
CA ASN A 522 5.30 -17.17 3.82
C ASN A 522 4.82 -17.05 5.27
N SER A 523 5.38 -16.11 6.04
CA SER A 523 4.84 -15.77 7.36
C SER A 523 3.47 -15.11 7.21
N PRO A 524 2.55 -15.29 8.17
CA PRO A 524 1.24 -14.64 8.17
C PRO A 524 1.30 -13.12 7.93
N ALA A 525 2.26 -12.41 8.54
CA ALA A 525 2.45 -10.98 8.33
C ALA A 525 2.93 -10.63 6.90
N ALA A 526 3.82 -11.42 6.31
CA ALA A 526 4.25 -11.22 4.92
C ALA A 526 3.09 -11.45 3.94
N LEU A 527 2.31 -12.51 4.16
CA LEU A 527 1.10 -12.78 3.36
C LEU A 527 0.07 -11.66 3.51
N ALA A 528 -0.11 -11.13 4.72
CA ALA A 528 -1.00 -10.01 4.98
C ALA A 528 -0.54 -8.72 4.26
N MET A 529 0.75 -8.36 4.31
CA MET A 529 1.25 -7.20 3.55
C MET A 529 1.05 -7.37 2.05
N ASN A 530 1.28 -8.57 1.52
CA ASN A 530 1.04 -8.85 0.11
C ASN A 530 -0.45 -8.75 -0.27
N GLU A 531 -1.37 -9.20 0.61
CA GLU A 531 -2.82 -9.04 0.38
C GLU A 531 -3.24 -7.57 0.40
N LEU A 532 -2.61 -6.76 1.26
CA LEU A 532 -2.81 -5.32 1.37
C LEU A 532 -2.11 -4.52 0.27
N GLY A 533 -1.33 -5.15 -0.61
CA GLY A 533 -0.58 -4.47 -1.67
C GLY A 533 0.54 -3.56 -1.17
N LEU A 534 1.04 -3.77 0.04
CA LEU A 534 2.04 -2.90 0.67
C LEU A 534 3.47 -3.26 0.24
N GLU A 535 4.27 -2.26 -0.08
CA GLU A 535 5.70 -2.42 -0.32
C GLU A 535 6.49 -2.44 0.99
N TYR A 536 7.42 -3.39 1.12
CA TYR A 536 8.25 -3.51 2.32
C TYR A 536 9.64 -4.06 2.03
N GLN A 537 10.61 -3.61 2.83
CA GLN A 537 11.92 -4.24 2.96
C GLN A 537 11.87 -5.27 4.08
N ILE A 538 12.20 -6.52 3.76
CA ILE A 538 12.31 -7.60 4.76
C ILE A 538 13.75 -7.76 5.27
N VAL A 539 13.89 -8.04 6.57
CA VAL A 539 15.14 -8.44 7.22
C VAL A 539 14.90 -9.59 8.21
N TYR A 540 15.93 -10.40 8.44
CA TYR A 540 15.82 -11.70 9.11
C TYR A 540 16.41 -11.75 10.52
N SER A 541 16.89 -10.61 11.03
CA SER A 541 17.47 -10.54 12.37
C SER A 541 17.41 -9.13 12.94
N GLY A 542 17.37 -9.05 14.27
CA GLY A 542 17.45 -7.75 14.97
C GLY A 542 18.72 -6.96 14.63
N SER A 543 19.83 -7.66 14.30
CA SER A 543 21.09 -6.99 13.91
C SER A 543 20.98 -6.25 12.57
N TRP A 544 20.20 -6.78 11.64
CA TRP A 544 19.98 -6.18 10.34
C TRP A 544 18.85 -5.15 10.39
N MET A 545 17.80 -5.39 11.18
CA MET A 545 16.83 -4.35 11.54
C MET A 545 17.51 -3.10 12.10
N ASN A 546 18.41 -3.26 13.07
CA ASN A 546 19.17 -2.15 13.65
C ASN A 546 20.06 -1.42 12.63
N ARG A 547 20.51 -2.10 11.57
CA ARG A 547 21.27 -1.45 10.49
C ARG A 547 20.35 -0.72 9.53
N SER A 548 19.22 -1.32 9.16
CA SER A 548 18.22 -0.69 8.31
C SER A 548 17.69 0.60 8.92
N LEU A 549 17.40 0.61 10.23
CA LEU A 549 17.02 1.81 10.99
C LEU A 549 18.12 2.89 11.05
N TYR A 550 19.38 2.52 10.79
CA TYR A 550 20.48 3.47 10.73
C TYR A 550 20.73 3.99 9.32
N TRP A 551 20.40 3.20 8.29
CA TRP A 551 20.67 3.52 6.89
C TRP A 551 19.59 4.38 6.25
N GLN A 552 18.35 4.22 6.69
CA GLN A 552 17.19 4.88 6.12
C GLN A 552 16.15 5.13 7.23
N ASP A 553 15.38 6.20 7.06
CA ASP A 553 14.19 6.48 7.86
C ASP A 553 13.02 5.64 7.35
N TRP A 554 12.28 5.05 8.27
CA TRP A 554 11.11 4.23 7.97
C TRP A 554 9.88 4.87 8.60
N ASP A 555 8.74 4.77 7.95
CA ASP A 555 7.49 5.30 8.48
C ASP A 555 6.84 4.29 9.41
N LEU A 556 6.81 3.02 9.00
CA LEU A 556 6.33 1.90 9.81
C LEU A 556 7.39 0.81 9.94
N VAL A 557 7.64 0.38 11.18
CA VAL A 557 8.46 -0.80 11.47
C VAL A 557 7.56 -1.89 12.03
N ILE A 558 7.58 -3.05 11.40
CA ILE A 558 6.87 -4.25 11.82
C ILE A 558 7.89 -5.24 12.39
N VAL A 559 7.70 -5.62 13.65
CA VAL A 559 8.61 -6.51 14.38
C VAL A 559 7.87 -7.80 14.71
N ASP A 560 8.11 -8.85 13.91
CA ASP A 560 7.75 -10.23 14.22
C ASP A 560 8.97 -10.97 14.79
N ALA A 561 9.05 -10.99 16.13
CA ALA A 561 10.23 -11.44 16.86
C ALA A 561 10.02 -12.79 17.57
N VAL A 562 9.97 -13.87 16.79
CA VAL A 562 9.90 -15.26 17.29
C VAL A 562 11.10 -15.66 18.14
N TRP A 563 12.28 -15.14 17.82
CA TRP A 563 13.48 -15.25 18.66
C TRP A 563 13.80 -13.94 19.36
N ALA A 564 14.49 -14.06 20.50
CA ALA A 564 14.90 -12.90 21.29
C ALA A 564 15.77 -11.94 20.48
N LEU A 565 15.38 -10.66 20.44
CA LEU A 565 16.13 -9.62 19.73
C LEU A 565 17.49 -9.30 20.39
N THR A 566 17.58 -9.35 21.73
CA THR A 566 18.80 -9.09 22.52
C THR A 566 19.60 -7.84 22.08
N HIS A 567 19.24 -6.67 22.64
CA HIS A 567 19.95 -5.38 22.59
C HIS A 567 19.64 -4.41 21.43
N TYR A 568 18.58 -4.62 20.63
CA TYR A 568 18.20 -3.70 19.54
C TYR A 568 17.00 -2.79 19.86
N PHE A 569 16.65 -2.64 21.14
CA PHE A 569 15.51 -1.83 21.58
C PHE A 569 15.78 -0.33 21.54
N ASP A 570 17.04 0.10 21.66
CA ASP A 570 17.41 1.52 21.65
C ASP A 570 17.11 2.20 20.31
N GLU A 571 17.35 1.53 19.18
CA GLU A 571 17.03 2.09 17.86
C GLU A 571 15.52 2.09 17.59
N LEU A 572 14.79 1.06 18.05
CA LEU A 572 13.32 1.07 18.03
C LEU A 572 12.74 2.20 18.89
N ALA A 573 13.35 2.49 20.04
CA ALA A 573 12.94 3.59 20.90
C ALA A 573 13.12 4.94 20.18
N LYS A 574 14.27 5.15 19.52
CA LYS A 574 14.52 6.37 18.74
C LYS A 574 13.54 6.53 17.56
N HIS A 575 13.21 5.43 16.88
CA HIS A 575 12.21 5.40 15.80
C HIS A 575 10.83 5.85 16.30
N VAL A 576 10.40 5.36 17.46
CA VAL A 576 9.13 5.82 18.07
C VAL A 576 9.24 7.29 18.52
N GLU A 577 10.38 7.70 19.08
CA GLU A 577 10.62 9.08 19.52
C GLU A 577 10.69 10.10 18.37
N SER A 578 11.11 9.70 17.16
CA SER A 578 11.03 10.54 15.96
C SER A 578 9.60 10.71 15.45
N GLY A 579 8.67 9.91 15.98
CA GLY A 579 7.27 9.93 15.63
C GLY A 579 6.85 8.86 14.64
N SER A 580 7.73 7.95 14.24
CA SER A 580 7.37 6.89 13.32
C SER A 580 6.55 5.80 14.02
N TYR A 581 5.88 4.96 13.22
CA TYR A 581 4.98 3.92 13.68
C TYR A 581 5.72 2.61 14.00
N LEU A 582 5.26 1.90 15.02
CA LEU A 582 5.78 0.58 15.40
C LEU A 582 4.66 -0.41 15.69
N LEU A 583 4.60 -1.49 14.90
CA LEU A 583 3.82 -2.68 15.19
C LEU A 583 4.76 -3.78 15.66
N MET A 584 4.53 -4.34 16.85
CA MET A 584 5.45 -5.30 17.45
C MET A 584 4.75 -6.49 18.08
N SER A 585 5.17 -7.69 17.69
CA SER A 585 4.83 -8.99 18.27
C SER A 585 6.08 -9.54 18.98
N TYR A 586 6.07 -9.54 20.32
CA TYR A 586 7.22 -9.96 21.13
C TYR A 586 6.82 -10.45 22.52
N TYR A 587 7.52 -11.46 23.05
CA TYR A 587 7.09 -12.22 24.23
C TYR A 587 8.08 -12.24 25.40
N LEU A 588 9.13 -11.40 25.42
CA LEU A 588 10.18 -11.45 26.46
C LEU A 588 10.48 -10.09 27.13
N THR A 589 9.47 -9.27 27.40
CA THR A 589 9.62 -7.95 28.05
C THR A 589 10.27 -8.00 29.44
N ARG A 590 10.02 -9.04 30.27
CA ARG A 590 10.58 -9.14 31.64
C ARG A 590 12.06 -9.48 31.67
N ALA A 591 12.58 -10.12 30.62
CA ALA A 591 14.01 -10.29 30.46
C ALA A 591 14.72 -8.93 30.27
N HIS A 592 13.94 -7.88 29.97
CA HIS A 592 14.35 -6.58 29.49
C HIS A 592 13.64 -5.44 30.24
N THR A 593 13.42 -5.57 31.56
CA THR A 593 12.69 -4.56 32.37
C THR A 593 13.39 -3.19 32.48
N SER A 594 14.67 -3.09 32.13
CA SER A 594 15.43 -1.84 32.15
C SER A 594 15.46 -1.09 30.82
N GLU A 595 14.78 -1.59 29.79
CA GLU A 595 14.74 -0.95 28.46
C GLU A 595 13.83 0.28 28.47
N GLY A 596 14.23 1.33 27.73
CA GLY A 596 13.44 2.56 27.58
C GLY A 596 12.23 2.43 26.65
N LEU A 597 12.16 1.34 25.87
CA LEU A 597 11.13 1.14 24.85
C LEU A 597 9.73 0.91 25.46
N TRP A 598 9.57 0.04 26.46
CA TRP A 598 8.24 -0.35 26.96
C TRP A 598 7.38 0.84 27.42
N PRO A 599 7.92 1.83 28.14
CA PRO A 599 7.15 3.02 28.47
C PRO A 599 6.74 3.88 27.27
N LEU A 600 7.53 3.90 26.20
CA LEU A 600 7.16 4.56 24.94
C LEU A 600 6.00 3.82 24.25
N LEU A 601 5.91 2.49 24.44
CA LEU A 601 4.79 1.67 23.96
C LEU A 601 3.57 1.72 24.91
N GLY A 602 3.67 2.43 26.03
CA GLY A 602 2.56 2.67 26.95
C GLY A 602 2.32 1.56 27.97
N PHE A 603 3.34 0.75 28.30
CA PHE A 603 3.19 -0.30 29.32
C PHE A 603 4.45 -0.53 30.17
N GLU A 604 4.29 -1.30 31.24
CA GLU A 604 5.39 -1.97 31.95
C GLU A 604 5.18 -3.48 32.03
N ALA A 605 6.29 -4.22 32.09
CA ALA A 605 6.27 -5.67 32.16
C ALA A 605 5.79 -6.15 33.54
N ALA A 606 4.75 -6.97 33.61
CA ALA A 606 4.16 -7.41 34.87
C ALA A 606 4.59 -8.84 35.27
N SER A 607 4.11 -9.85 34.55
CA SER A 607 4.37 -11.26 34.86
C SER A 607 4.50 -12.10 33.60
N SER A 608 5.27 -13.18 33.66
CA SER A 608 5.42 -14.09 32.52
C SER A 608 4.33 -15.16 32.54
N THR A 609 3.83 -15.54 31.37
CA THR A 609 3.06 -16.76 31.20
C THR A 609 4.02 -17.89 30.79
N TYR A 610 3.75 -19.12 31.24
CA TYR A 610 4.60 -20.27 30.95
C TYR A 610 3.73 -21.42 30.42
N GLY A 611 4.20 -22.11 29.39
CA GLY A 611 3.49 -23.24 28.76
C GLY A 611 2.78 -22.85 27.45
N ALA A 612 1.75 -23.61 27.10
CA ALA A 612 0.99 -23.46 25.85
C ALA A 612 0.46 -22.02 25.63
N PRO A 613 0.22 -21.62 24.36
CA PRO A 613 -0.32 -20.31 24.03
C PRO A 613 -1.55 -20.00 24.86
N GLN A 614 -1.54 -18.84 25.50
CA GLN A 614 -2.62 -18.43 26.36
C GLN A 614 -3.72 -17.81 25.51
N THR A 615 -4.97 -18.11 25.81
CA THR A 615 -6.10 -17.41 25.18
C THR A 615 -6.03 -15.91 25.47
N SER A 616 -6.13 -15.11 24.43
CA SER A 616 -6.21 -13.64 24.48
C SER A 616 -7.66 -13.23 24.23
N TYR A 617 -8.34 -12.67 25.22
CA TYR A 617 -9.73 -12.25 25.14
C TYR A 617 -9.82 -10.83 24.57
N VAL A 618 -10.66 -10.65 23.57
CA VAL A 618 -10.88 -9.38 22.87
C VAL A 618 -11.78 -8.49 23.73
N TYR A 619 -11.32 -7.30 24.09
CA TYR A 619 -12.12 -6.34 24.87
C TYR A 619 -12.95 -5.39 24.01
N THR A 620 -12.49 -5.13 22.79
CA THR A 620 -13.09 -4.14 21.87
C THR A 620 -13.24 -4.76 20.47
N PRO A 621 -14.19 -5.69 20.26
CA PRO A 621 -14.34 -6.39 18.97
C PRO A 621 -14.66 -5.45 17.81
N ASP A 622 -15.30 -4.30 18.07
CA ASP A 622 -15.61 -3.30 17.04
C ASP A 622 -14.40 -2.44 16.61
N HIS A 623 -13.21 -2.63 17.22
CA HIS A 623 -12.03 -1.86 16.88
C HIS A 623 -11.41 -2.36 15.55
N PRO A 624 -10.97 -1.48 14.62
CA PRO A 624 -10.43 -1.85 13.31
C PRO A 624 -9.41 -3.00 13.31
N ILE A 625 -8.50 -3.03 14.29
CA ILE A 625 -7.53 -4.14 14.44
C ILE A 625 -8.14 -5.56 14.57
N PHE A 626 -9.44 -5.69 14.77
CA PHE A 626 -10.16 -6.97 14.81
C PHE A 626 -11.22 -7.10 13.72
N ASN A 627 -11.69 -6.00 13.12
CA ASN A 627 -12.82 -6.07 12.20
C ASN A 627 -12.64 -5.37 10.85
N MET A 628 -11.45 -4.83 10.57
CA MET A 628 -11.13 -4.21 9.29
C MET A 628 -9.70 -4.53 8.85
N PRO A 629 -9.48 -4.94 7.59
CA PRO A 629 -10.49 -5.04 6.52
C PRO A 629 -11.37 -6.30 6.58
N ILE A 630 -11.06 -7.28 7.43
CA ILE A 630 -11.89 -8.48 7.61
C ILE A 630 -12.41 -8.58 9.05
N ASP A 631 -13.62 -9.10 9.21
CA ASP A 631 -14.20 -9.37 10.53
C ASP A 631 -13.62 -10.65 11.13
N TYR A 632 -12.83 -10.54 12.20
CA TYR A 632 -12.33 -11.69 12.96
C TYR A 632 -13.45 -12.46 13.67
N GLY A 633 -14.60 -11.82 13.97
CA GLY A 633 -15.82 -12.50 14.44
C GLY A 633 -15.80 -13.18 15.82
N ALA A 634 -14.64 -13.51 16.40
CA ALA A 634 -14.49 -14.23 17.66
C ALA A 634 -14.16 -13.32 18.86
N ASN A 635 -14.65 -13.72 20.03
CA ASN A 635 -14.44 -12.98 21.29
C ASN A 635 -13.06 -13.18 21.91
N ASN A 636 -12.26 -14.09 21.36
CA ASN A 636 -10.93 -14.41 21.86
C ASN A 636 -10.11 -15.09 20.77
N ILE A 637 -8.79 -14.90 20.85
CA ILE A 637 -7.79 -15.55 20.05
C ILE A 637 -7.24 -16.69 20.89
N SER A 638 -7.58 -17.93 20.53
CA SER A 638 -7.31 -19.12 21.34
C SER A 638 -6.63 -20.20 20.53
N ASP A 639 -6.09 -21.20 21.25
CA ASP A 639 -5.46 -22.39 20.69
C ASP A 639 -4.34 -22.11 19.68
N GLY A 640 -3.09 -22.35 20.09
CA GLY A 640 -1.95 -22.17 19.21
C GLY A 640 -0.92 -23.29 19.31
N LEU A 641 0.09 -23.23 18.44
CA LEU A 641 1.24 -24.11 18.47
C LEU A 641 2.07 -23.84 19.74
N ASP A 642 2.27 -24.87 20.56
CA ASP A 642 3.09 -24.77 21.77
C ASP A 642 4.58 -24.90 21.44
N LEU A 643 5.26 -23.74 21.42
CA LEU A 643 6.72 -23.62 21.30
C LEU A 643 7.41 -23.25 22.62
N PHE A 644 6.83 -23.61 23.77
CA PHE A 644 7.37 -23.50 25.14
C PHE A 644 7.44 -22.10 25.79
N TYR A 645 7.34 -21.00 25.03
CA TYR A 645 7.22 -19.63 25.55
C TYR A 645 6.25 -18.82 24.69
N THR A 646 5.18 -18.30 25.29
CA THR A 646 4.01 -17.92 24.49
C THR A 646 3.40 -16.56 24.85
N GLY A 647 3.97 -15.83 25.81
CA GLY A 647 3.63 -14.42 26.03
C GLY A 647 4.04 -13.85 27.39
N GLU A 648 3.76 -12.57 27.58
CA GLU A 648 3.90 -11.88 28.86
C GLU A 648 2.72 -10.97 29.15
N LYS A 649 2.33 -10.89 30.42
CA LYS A 649 1.30 -9.95 30.83
C LYS A 649 1.92 -8.61 31.12
N VAL A 650 1.26 -7.55 30.67
CA VAL A 650 1.73 -6.18 30.83
C VAL A 650 0.71 -5.33 31.56
N SER A 651 1.20 -4.29 32.24
CA SER A 651 0.40 -3.27 32.91
C SER A 651 0.39 -2.04 32.02
N VAL A 652 -0.81 -1.58 31.63
CA VAL A 652 -0.98 -0.46 30.70
C VAL A 652 -0.97 0.88 31.45
N TYR A 653 -0.27 1.87 30.91
CA TYR A 653 -0.24 3.24 31.41
C TYR A 653 -1.43 4.06 30.91
N ASP A 654 -1.76 5.17 31.58
CA ASP A 654 -2.89 6.06 31.24
C ASP A 654 -2.84 6.63 29.81
N ASN A 655 -1.66 6.60 29.18
CA ASN A 655 -1.42 7.11 27.84
C ASN A 655 -1.64 6.03 26.75
N ALA A 656 -2.09 4.83 27.12
CA ALA A 656 -2.39 3.71 26.21
C ALA A 656 -3.66 2.96 26.65
N THR A 657 -4.14 2.08 25.78
CA THR A 657 -5.35 1.29 25.98
C THR A 657 -5.06 -0.18 25.75
N ALA A 658 -5.58 -1.05 26.64
CA ALA A 658 -5.57 -2.50 26.45
C ALA A 658 -6.73 -2.90 25.54
N LEU A 659 -6.44 -3.49 24.38
CA LEU A 659 -7.47 -3.95 23.42
C LEU A 659 -7.81 -5.44 23.59
N ALA A 660 -6.91 -6.20 24.22
CA ALA A 660 -7.11 -7.59 24.61
C ALA A 660 -6.29 -7.94 25.85
N GLY A 661 -6.61 -9.06 26.50
CA GLY A 661 -5.84 -9.58 27.63
C GLY A 661 -6.07 -11.06 27.95
N TYR A 662 -5.29 -11.60 28.88
CA TYR A 662 -5.29 -13.04 29.22
C TYR A 662 -6.43 -13.49 30.14
N ASN A 663 -7.47 -12.66 30.27
CA ASN A 663 -8.75 -12.92 30.92
C ASN A 663 -9.83 -12.06 30.28
N ASP A 664 -11.09 -12.40 30.52
CA ASP A 664 -12.28 -11.73 29.98
C ASP A 664 -12.62 -10.39 30.66
N THR A 665 -11.75 -9.88 31.54
CA THR A 665 -11.92 -8.61 32.24
C THR A 665 -10.69 -7.72 32.07
N THR A 666 -10.86 -6.40 32.11
CA THR A 666 -9.77 -5.41 32.01
C THR A 666 -8.96 -5.26 33.31
N ASP A 667 -8.67 -6.38 33.96
CA ASP A 667 -7.89 -6.40 35.20
C ASP A 667 -6.49 -5.81 34.96
N SER A 668 -5.96 -5.10 35.96
CA SER A 668 -4.57 -4.66 35.93
C SER A 668 -3.63 -5.84 35.72
N ASP A 669 -2.56 -5.63 34.97
CA ASP A 669 -1.47 -6.60 34.76
C ASP A 669 -1.87 -7.83 33.92
N MET A 670 -2.95 -7.74 33.15
CA MET A 670 -3.47 -8.85 32.32
C MET A 670 -3.48 -8.56 30.82
N ALA A 671 -3.12 -7.36 30.39
CA ALA A 671 -3.17 -6.99 28.97
C ALA A 671 -2.22 -7.85 28.12
N SER A 672 -2.69 -8.17 26.92
CA SER A 672 -1.96 -8.91 25.88
C SER A 672 -1.75 -8.09 24.60
N MET A 673 -2.61 -7.10 24.37
CA MET A 673 -2.48 -6.12 23.29
C MET A 673 -2.60 -4.69 23.83
N VAL A 674 -1.65 -3.83 23.47
CA VAL A 674 -1.59 -2.44 23.94
C VAL A 674 -1.46 -1.50 22.75
N LEU A 675 -2.39 -0.56 22.62
CA LEU A 675 -2.36 0.52 21.64
C LEU A 675 -2.08 1.85 22.34
N ARG A 676 -1.10 2.61 21.88
CA ARG A 676 -0.88 3.99 22.35
C ARG A 676 -2.07 4.87 21.95
N ASN A 677 -2.47 5.80 22.83
CA ASN A 677 -3.61 6.68 22.54
C ASN A 677 -3.38 7.64 21.36
N ASP A 678 -2.13 7.88 20.99
CA ASP A 678 -1.73 8.62 19.77
C ASP A 678 -1.66 7.72 18.51
N ARG A 679 -2.01 6.43 18.65
CA ARG A 679 -2.02 5.39 17.62
C ARG A 679 -0.66 5.08 16.96
N ARG A 680 0.45 5.60 17.50
CA ARG A 680 1.78 5.39 16.88
C ARG A 680 2.37 4.02 17.13
N THR A 681 1.95 3.32 18.19
CA THR A 681 2.45 1.97 18.45
C THR A 681 1.37 1.00 18.85
N LEU A 682 1.43 -0.19 18.27
CA LEU A 682 0.62 -1.35 18.63
C LEU A 682 1.53 -2.50 19.05
N TYR A 683 1.33 -2.99 20.26
CA TYR A 683 2.17 -4.02 20.87
C TYR A 683 1.35 -5.26 21.24
N ASN A 684 1.77 -6.42 20.72
CA ASN A 684 1.28 -7.74 21.08
C ASN A 684 2.33 -8.41 21.98
N SER A 685 1.92 -8.76 23.19
CA SER A 685 2.80 -9.33 24.20
C SER A 685 3.03 -10.84 24.06
N TYR A 686 2.60 -11.39 22.93
CA TYR A 686 2.70 -12.78 22.52
C TYR A 686 3.08 -12.84 21.04
N LEU A 687 3.42 -14.05 20.58
CA LEU A 687 3.69 -14.33 19.17
C LEU A 687 2.37 -14.65 18.47
N ILE A 688 1.87 -13.70 17.66
CA ILE A 688 0.63 -13.88 16.87
C ILE A 688 0.74 -15.15 16.01
N ASP A 689 1.91 -15.42 15.46
CA ASP A 689 2.23 -16.54 14.57
C ASP A 689 1.93 -17.93 15.14
N LEU A 690 1.77 -18.06 16.46
CA LEU A 690 1.41 -19.34 17.09
C LEU A 690 -0.07 -19.70 16.92
N TYR A 691 -0.96 -18.75 16.64
CA TYR A 691 -2.40 -18.95 16.61
C TYR A 691 -2.86 -19.36 15.19
N VAL A 692 -2.47 -20.57 14.78
CA VAL A 692 -2.68 -21.10 13.42
C VAL A 692 -4.07 -21.73 13.21
N ASN A 693 -4.91 -21.76 14.25
CA ASN A 693 -6.26 -22.28 14.13
C ASN A 693 -7.18 -21.21 13.54
N ASP A 694 -8.37 -21.64 13.14
CA ASP A 694 -9.45 -20.81 12.62
C ASP A 694 -10.59 -20.88 13.64
N THR A 695 -10.60 -19.93 14.59
CA THR A 695 -11.49 -19.97 15.78
C THR A 695 -12.92 -19.57 15.42
N ASP A 696 -13.11 -18.68 14.45
CA ASP A 696 -14.41 -18.18 14.00
C ASP A 696 -14.95 -18.92 12.77
N ALA A 697 -14.17 -19.83 12.20
CA ALA A 697 -14.47 -20.62 11.00
C ALA A 697 -14.62 -19.77 9.73
N SER A 698 -13.90 -18.66 9.62
CA SER A 698 -13.86 -17.79 8.43
C SER A 698 -13.21 -18.46 7.20
N GLY A 699 -12.49 -19.55 7.43
CA GLY A 699 -11.64 -20.22 6.44
C GLY A 699 -10.20 -19.68 6.42
N TYR A 700 -9.88 -18.68 7.23
CA TYR A 700 -8.54 -18.15 7.43
C TYR A 700 -8.04 -18.49 8.84
N ALA A 701 -6.72 -18.57 9.01
CA ALA A 701 -6.15 -18.77 10.33
C ALA A 701 -6.13 -17.46 11.12
N ASP A 702 -6.45 -17.52 12.42
CA ASP A 702 -6.52 -16.37 13.33
C ASP A 702 -5.27 -15.49 13.22
N ASN A 703 -4.08 -16.09 13.14
CA ASN A 703 -2.83 -15.35 13.04
C ASN A 703 -2.73 -14.47 11.78
N TYR A 704 -3.23 -14.96 10.65
CA TYR A 704 -3.27 -14.21 9.40
C TYR A 704 -4.23 -13.04 9.51
N GLU A 705 -5.44 -13.27 10.04
CA GLU A 705 -6.46 -12.23 10.15
C GLU A 705 -6.06 -11.10 11.09
N ILE A 706 -5.48 -11.46 12.24
CA ILE A 706 -4.98 -10.50 13.20
C ILE A 706 -3.82 -9.69 12.61
N TRP A 707 -2.87 -10.32 11.91
CA TRP A 707 -1.82 -9.57 11.23
C TRP A 707 -2.38 -8.65 10.15
N LEU A 708 -3.32 -9.12 9.33
CA LEU A 708 -3.96 -8.34 8.27
C LEU A 708 -4.62 -7.07 8.81
N ASN A 709 -5.47 -7.21 9.81
CA ASN A 709 -6.20 -6.09 10.39
C ASN A 709 -5.27 -5.11 11.14
N GLN A 710 -4.27 -5.63 11.87
CA GLN A 710 -3.31 -4.78 12.57
C GLN A 710 -2.39 -4.01 11.63
N ILE A 711 -1.93 -4.64 10.55
CA ILE A 711 -1.08 -3.98 9.55
C ILE A 711 -1.90 -2.94 8.80
N ALA A 712 -3.12 -3.25 8.37
CA ALA A 712 -4.01 -2.29 7.72
C ALA A 712 -4.24 -1.06 8.63
N PHE A 713 -4.60 -1.27 9.90
CA PHE A 713 -4.80 -0.19 10.85
C PHE A 713 -3.55 0.66 11.10
N MET A 714 -2.38 0.04 11.19
CA MET A 714 -1.12 0.76 11.41
C MET A 714 -0.59 1.43 10.14
N SER A 715 -1.13 1.06 8.97
CA SER A 715 -0.80 1.63 7.67
C SER A 715 -1.81 2.72 7.23
N ALA A 716 -2.86 2.90 8.03
CA ALA A 716 -4.00 3.74 7.71
C ALA A 716 -3.67 5.23 7.65
N ALA A 717 -4.61 5.99 7.09
CA ALA A 717 -4.50 7.43 6.94
C ALA A 717 -4.26 8.15 8.29
N TRP A 718 -3.33 9.09 8.31
CA TRP A 718 -3.13 10.05 9.39
C TRP A 718 -3.42 11.47 8.90
N ILE A 719 -3.88 12.31 9.82
CA ILE A 719 -4.15 13.74 9.58
C ILE A 719 -3.57 14.49 10.78
N ASP A 720 -2.85 15.57 10.53
CA ASP A 720 -2.45 16.50 11.58
C ASP A 720 -3.66 17.31 12.09
N GLN A 721 -3.43 18.08 13.17
CA GLN A 721 -4.49 18.83 13.86
C GLN A 721 -4.16 20.32 13.80
N PRO A 722 -4.38 20.99 12.66
CA PRO A 722 -4.24 22.43 12.56
C PRO A 722 -5.16 23.14 13.58
N ALA A 723 -4.73 24.31 14.04
CA ALA A 723 -5.47 25.05 15.06
C ALA A 723 -6.67 25.79 14.49
N ASP A 724 -7.74 25.89 15.28
CA ASP A 724 -8.85 26.82 15.06
C ASP A 724 -8.35 28.25 14.85
N PHE A 725 -9.04 29.02 14.00
CA PHE A 725 -8.63 30.38 13.66
C PHE A 725 -9.81 31.33 13.44
N THR A 726 -9.49 32.62 13.40
CA THR A 726 -10.43 33.72 13.14
C THR A 726 -9.85 34.64 12.09
N TYR A 727 -10.66 35.07 11.12
CA TYR A 727 -10.22 35.96 10.05
C TYR A 727 -11.32 36.95 9.65
N GLU A 728 -10.90 38.01 8.95
CA GLU A 728 -11.80 39.07 8.50
C GLU A 728 -12.60 38.65 7.27
N ALA A 729 -13.90 38.91 7.29
CA ALA A 729 -14.80 38.66 6.18
C ALA A 729 -14.35 39.42 4.92
N GLY A 730 -14.43 38.76 3.77
CA GLY A 730 -13.97 39.31 2.50
C GLY A 730 -12.47 39.14 2.20
N ASP A 731 -11.68 38.54 3.10
CA ASP A 731 -10.31 38.10 2.79
C ASP A 731 -10.34 36.87 1.85
N PRO A 732 -9.83 36.98 0.61
CA PRO A 732 -9.87 35.88 -0.36
C PRO A 732 -8.77 34.83 -0.14
N ASP A 733 -7.74 35.13 0.65
CA ASP A 733 -6.50 34.34 0.73
C ASP A 733 -6.37 33.63 2.09
N VAL A 734 -7.47 33.04 2.58
CA VAL A 734 -7.52 32.31 3.85
C VAL A 734 -7.78 30.83 3.61
N ASP A 735 -6.78 30.01 3.92
CA ASP A 735 -6.82 28.57 3.75
C ASP A 735 -6.49 27.84 5.05
N VAL A 736 -7.05 26.64 5.20
CA VAL A 736 -6.54 25.63 6.12
C VAL A 736 -5.79 24.58 5.31
N VAL A 737 -4.66 24.12 5.83
CA VAL A 737 -3.86 23.06 5.23
C VAL A 737 -3.74 21.93 6.26
N TRP A 738 -4.19 20.75 5.87
CA TRP A 738 -3.94 19.52 6.61
C TRP A 738 -2.75 18.79 6.00
N ASN A 739 -1.75 18.50 6.82
CA ASN A 739 -0.78 17.48 6.49
C ASN A 739 -1.43 16.13 6.78
N ALA A 740 -1.61 15.34 5.75
CA ALA A 740 -2.13 13.99 5.84
C ALA A 740 -1.18 13.04 5.09
N GLY A 741 -1.33 11.73 5.34
CA GLY A 741 -0.60 10.68 4.63
C GLY A 741 -1.20 9.31 4.89
N SER A 742 -0.92 8.34 4.01
CA SER A 742 -1.35 6.94 4.12
C SER A 742 -0.39 6.08 3.30
N HIS A 743 -0.15 4.83 3.70
CA HIS A 743 0.58 3.87 2.87
C HIS A 743 -0.29 3.24 1.77
N ALA A 744 -1.61 3.45 1.84
CA ALA A 744 -2.57 3.02 0.83
C ALA A 744 -3.69 4.07 0.71
N PRO A 745 -3.43 5.26 0.13
CA PRO A 745 -4.41 6.33 0.06
C PRO A 745 -5.52 6.01 -0.96
N ALA A 746 -6.79 6.30 -0.63
CA ALA A 746 -7.91 6.09 -1.56
C ALA A 746 -8.69 7.37 -1.86
N SER A 747 -9.27 8.01 -0.84
CA SER A 747 -10.16 9.17 -1.05
C SER A 747 -10.18 10.13 0.13
N TYR A 748 -10.70 11.33 -0.11
CA TYR A 748 -10.97 12.33 0.92
C TYR A 748 -12.33 13.01 0.73
N GLU A 749 -12.86 13.55 1.82
CA GLU A 749 -14.08 14.34 1.87
C GLU A 749 -13.89 15.52 2.84
N ILE A 750 -14.30 16.72 2.42
CA ILE A 750 -14.35 17.92 3.26
C ILE A 750 -15.82 18.34 3.40
N SER A 751 -16.27 18.45 4.65
CA SER A 751 -17.61 18.93 4.95
C SER A 751 -17.58 20.21 5.79
N VAL A 752 -18.48 21.14 5.47
CA VAL A 752 -18.68 22.40 6.20
C VAL A 752 -20.05 22.35 6.88
N ASN A 753 -20.07 22.46 8.21
CA ASN A 753 -21.28 22.34 9.03
C ASN A 753 -22.12 21.08 8.70
N GLY A 754 -21.45 19.97 8.40
CA GLY A 754 -22.05 18.68 8.04
C GLY A 754 -22.56 18.55 6.60
N THR A 755 -22.30 19.52 5.72
CA THR A 755 -22.58 19.43 4.28
C THR A 755 -21.27 19.22 3.52
N VAL A 756 -21.20 18.22 2.64
CA VAL A 756 -20.01 17.95 1.83
C VAL A 756 -19.82 19.05 0.79
N GLU A 757 -18.67 19.71 0.84
CA GLU A 757 -18.29 20.79 -0.09
C GLU A 757 -17.28 20.29 -1.14
N GLU A 758 -16.36 19.40 -0.74
CA GLU A 758 -15.33 18.84 -1.61
C GLU A 758 -15.11 17.36 -1.33
N ASN A 759 -14.87 16.56 -2.37
CA ASN A 759 -14.43 15.17 -2.25
C ASN A 759 -13.69 14.73 -3.51
N GLY A 760 -12.91 13.66 -3.39
CA GLY A 760 -12.20 13.10 -4.53
C GLY A 760 -11.27 11.95 -4.16
N SER A 761 -10.59 11.43 -5.17
CA SER A 761 -9.45 10.53 -4.97
C SER A 761 -8.33 11.25 -4.25
N TRP A 762 -7.61 10.52 -3.41
CA TRP A 762 -6.50 11.05 -2.62
C TRP A 762 -5.25 10.20 -2.87
N ASP A 763 -4.11 10.85 -2.99
CA ASP A 763 -2.80 10.23 -3.28
C ASP A 763 -1.86 10.23 -2.06
N GLY A 764 -2.38 10.54 -0.87
CA GLY A 764 -1.58 10.63 0.35
C GLY A 764 -0.98 12.02 0.59
N SER A 765 -1.16 12.99 -0.32
CA SER A 765 -0.61 14.34 -0.17
C SER A 765 -1.42 15.24 0.78
N SER A 766 -0.84 16.39 1.16
CA SER A 766 -1.53 17.39 1.99
C SER A 766 -2.77 17.97 1.29
N ILE A 767 -3.83 18.22 2.06
CA ILE A 767 -5.11 18.72 1.55
C ILE A 767 -5.30 20.17 2.02
N THR A 768 -5.72 21.05 1.09
CA THR A 768 -5.93 22.47 1.36
C THR A 768 -7.37 22.84 1.07
N PHE A 769 -8.02 23.56 2.00
CA PHE A 769 -9.37 24.08 1.82
C PHE A 769 -9.39 25.60 2.02
N GLY A 770 -9.93 26.30 1.02
CA GLY A 770 -10.00 27.76 1.01
C GLY A 770 -11.36 28.30 1.48
N PHE A 771 -11.31 29.38 2.26
CA PHE A 771 -12.48 30.03 2.87
C PHE A 771 -12.92 31.31 2.15
N GLY A 772 -12.36 31.60 0.97
CA GLY A 772 -12.68 32.81 0.22
C GLY A 772 -14.18 32.96 -0.04
N GLY A 773 -14.77 34.06 0.46
CA GLY A 773 -16.18 34.43 0.21
C GLY A 773 -17.19 33.87 1.21
N PHE A 774 -16.76 33.37 2.37
CA PHE A 774 -17.66 33.01 3.46
C PHE A 774 -18.21 34.26 4.16
N ASP A 775 -19.48 34.21 4.56
CA ASP A 775 -20.13 35.28 5.34
C ASP A 775 -19.70 35.25 6.81
N PRO A 776 -19.90 36.34 7.58
CA PRO A 776 -19.65 36.35 9.02
C PRO A 776 -20.39 35.22 9.74
N GLY A 777 -19.66 34.40 10.50
CA GLY A 777 -20.20 33.18 11.08
C GLY A 777 -19.15 32.27 11.71
N VAL A 778 -19.61 31.16 12.31
CA VAL A 778 -18.74 30.10 12.82
C VAL A 778 -18.98 28.87 11.96
N TYR A 779 -17.90 28.31 11.41
CA TYR A 779 -17.92 27.18 10.50
C TYR A 779 -17.07 26.06 11.09
N GLU A 780 -17.68 24.89 11.23
CA GLU A 780 -16.96 23.65 11.51
C GLU A 780 -16.61 23.00 10.17
N VAL A 781 -15.32 22.85 9.90
CA VAL A 781 -14.82 22.18 8.69
C VAL A 781 -14.17 20.87 9.10
N VAL A 782 -14.66 19.77 8.54
CA VAL A 782 -14.20 18.42 8.85
C VAL A 782 -13.57 17.82 7.61
N LEU A 783 -12.30 17.44 7.71
CA LEU A 783 -11.61 16.60 6.72
C LEU A 783 -11.75 15.14 7.14
N THR A 784 -12.15 14.28 6.21
CA THR A 784 -12.11 12.82 6.33
C THR A 784 -11.23 12.26 5.21
N CYS A 785 -10.19 11.51 5.56
CA CYS A 785 -9.38 10.72 4.62
C CYS A 785 -9.72 9.24 4.82
N ILE A 786 -9.85 8.49 3.74
CA ILE A 786 -10.13 7.04 3.74
C ILE A 786 -9.01 6.36 2.95
N ASP A 787 -8.43 5.31 3.52
CA ASP A 787 -7.43 4.46 2.86
C ASP A 787 -8.09 3.37 1.99
N GLU A 788 -7.30 2.61 1.24
CA GLU A 788 -7.79 1.52 0.38
C GLU A 788 -8.42 0.37 1.19
N PHE A 789 -8.16 0.30 2.50
CA PHE A 789 -8.74 -0.69 3.41
C PHE A 789 -10.06 -0.22 4.03
N GLY A 790 -10.52 0.98 3.67
CA GLY A 790 -11.75 1.59 4.15
C GLY A 790 -11.66 2.19 5.54
N ILE A 791 -10.48 2.30 6.15
CA ILE A 791 -10.27 2.85 7.50
C ILE A 791 -10.24 4.38 7.42
N PRO A 792 -11.19 5.08 8.07
CA PRO A 792 -11.25 6.54 8.01
C PRO A 792 -10.37 7.20 9.07
N SER A 793 -9.82 8.35 8.72
CA SER A 793 -9.16 9.32 9.60
C SER A 793 -9.84 10.67 9.45
N THR A 794 -10.01 11.39 10.56
CA THR A 794 -10.79 12.64 10.57
C THR A 794 -10.17 13.71 11.45
N ASP A 795 -10.18 14.95 10.99
CA ASP A 795 -9.86 16.14 11.79
C ASP A 795 -10.93 17.23 11.59
N ALA A 796 -11.13 18.08 12.59
CA ALA A 796 -12.11 19.16 12.56
C ALA A 796 -11.47 20.48 13.01
N VAL A 797 -11.66 21.52 12.20
CA VAL A 797 -11.19 22.88 12.46
C VAL A 797 -12.38 23.82 12.56
N ILE A 798 -12.38 24.68 13.58
CA ILE A 798 -13.33 25.77 13.72
C ILE A 798 -12.76 27.05 13.11
N ALA A 799 -13.38 27.52 12.04
CA ALA A 799 -13.09 28.80 11.42
C ALA A 799 -14.16 29.83 11.82
N THR A 800 -13.74 30.95 12.40
CA THR A 800 -14.65 32.06 12.74
C THR A 800 -14.41 33.22 11.79
N VAL A 801 -15.41 33.59 11.02
CA VAL A 801 -15.41 34.75 10.13
C VAL A 801 -16.04 35.91 10.87
N VAL A 802 -15.30 37.00 11.01
CA VAL A 802 -15.78 38.23 11.65
C VAL A 802 -15.67 39.38 10.67
N ASP A 803 -16.59 40.33 10.77
CA ASP A 803 -16.45 41.60 10.07
C ASP A 803 -16.19 42.70 11.11
N THR A 804 -14.95 43.19 11.10
CA THR A 804 -14.51 44.30 11.98
C THR A 804 -14.26 45.60 11.21
N THR A 805 -14.53 45.62 9.91
CA THR A 805 -14.27 46.79 9.06
C THR A 805 -15.48 47.71 9.12
N ALA A 806 -15.25 48.99 9.38
CA ALA A 806 -16.32 49.98 9.32
C ALA A 806 -16.56 50.43 7.87
N PRO A 807 -17.80 50.89 7.55
CA PRO A 807 -18.09 51.44 6.23
C PRO A 807 -17.08 52.51 5.82
N ASP A 808 -16.53 52.42 4.61
CA ASP A 808 -15.67 53.47 4.05
C ASP A 808 -16.55 54.64 3.57
N LEU A 809 -16.60 55.71 4.35
CA LEU A 809 -17.47 56.86 4.14
C LEU A 809 -16.65 58.08 3.70
N ASN A 810 -17.06 58.74 2.62
CA ASN A 810 -16.43 59.99 2.19
C ASN A 810 -16.75 61.17 3.13
N GLU A 811 -15.93 62.23 3.04
CA GLU A 811 -16.07 63.46 3.85
C GLU A 811 -16.31 64.68 2.92
N PRO A 812 -17.56 65.00 2.54
CA PRO A 812 -17.87 66.21 1.78
C PRO A 812 -17.48 67.49 2.55
N PHE A 813 -17.09 68.55 1.82
CA PHE A 813 -16.68 69.81 2.45
C PHE A 813 -17.88 70.65 2.92
N ASP A 814 -17.70 71.37 4.02
CA ASP A 814 -18.57 72.47 4.44
C ASP A 814 -18.76 73.53 3.33
N PHE A 815 -19.96 74.10 3.23
CA PHE A 815 -20.28 75.14 2.24
C PHE A 815 -21.30 76.18 2.73
N GLU A 816 -21.42 77.27 1.97
CA GLU A 816 -22.36 78.36 2.25
C GLU A 816 -23.39 78.47 1.12
N ILE A 817 -24.65 78.76 1.48
CA ILE A 817 -25.73 79.06 0.54
C ILE A 817 -26.42 80.39 0.92
N THR A 818 -27.19 80.95 0.01
CA THR A 818 -28.04 82.12 0.28
C THR A 818 -29.43 81.67 0.72
N GLU A 819 -30.05 82.41 1.65
CA GLU A 819 -31.44 82.19 2.07
C GLU A 819 -32.39 82.09 0.86
N GLY A 820 -33.05 80.94 0.73
CA GLY A 820 -33.93 80.57 -0.40
C GLY A 820 -33.29 79.69 -1.48
N GLU A 821 -31.99 79.38 -1.37
CA GLU A 821 -31.32 78.34 -2.17
C GLU A 821 -31.46 76.96 -1.48
N THR A 822 -31.43 75.90 -2.27
CA THR A 822 -31.45 74.51 -1.79
C THR A 822 -30.02 74.06 -1.48
N ALA A 823 -29.79 73.46 -0.31
CA ALA A 823 -28.53 72.77 0.01
C ALA A 823 -28.67 71.28 -0.30
N GLU A 824 -27.71 70.72 -1.03
CA GLU A 824 -27.64 69.30 -1.38
C GLU A 824 -26.29 68.76 -0.92
N ILE A 825 -26.31 67.71 -0.10
CA ILE A 825 -25.12 67.01 0.39
C ILE A 825 -25.19 65.58 -0.11
N GLU A 826 -24.09 65.08 -0.66
CA GLU A 826 -23.97 63.73 -1.21
C GLU A 826 -22.80 63.02 -0.52
N TRP A 827 -23.11 61.97 0.23
CA TRP A 827 -22.13 61.04 0.79
C TRP A 827 -22.00 59.80 -0.08
N THR A 828 -20.84 59.19 -0.12
CA THR A 828 -20.59 57.89 -0.75
C THR A 828 -20.05 56.96 0.31
N ALA A 829 -20.71 55.81 0.49
CA ALA A 829 -20.29 54.78 1.44
C ALA A 829 -20.05 53.45 0.69
N GLU A 830 -18.91 52.80 0.96
CA GLU A 830 -18.58 51.47 0.47
C GLU A 830 -18.44 50.50 1.66
N GLU A 831 -19.09 49.33 1.56
CA GLU A 831 -19.07 48.28 2.58
C GLU A 831 -19.47 46.95 1.92
N LEU A 832 -18.96 45.85 2.47
CA LEU A 832 -19.28 44.47 2.06
C LEU A 832 -20.59 44.00 2.69
N TYR A 833 -20.87 44.35 3.96
CA TYR A 833 -22.09 43.99 4.69
C TYR A 833 -22.91 45.22 5.17
N PRO A 834 -23.42 46.07 4.28
CA PRO A 834 -24.09 47.31 4.68
C PRO A 834 -25.44 47.07 5.38
N SER A 835 -25.76 47.87 6.41
CA SER A 835 -27.04 47.76 7.14
C SER A 835 -27.91 49.01 7.00
N GLN A 836 -27.59 50.08 7.72
CA GLN A 836 -28.47 51.25 7.83
C GLN A 836 -27.69 52.56 7.94
N TYR A 837 -28.31 53.64 7.45
CA TYR A 837 -27.81 55.00 7.60
C TYR A 837 -28.83 55.90 8.31
N GLN A 838 -28.33 56.96 8.94
CA GLN A 838 -29.12 57.98 9.63
C GLN A 838 -28.51 59.36 9.37
N VAL A 839 -29.31 60.31 8.88
CA VAL A 839 -28.91 61.70 8.69
C VAL A 839 -29.59 62.59 9.72
N TYR A 840 -28.80 63.42 10.39
CA TYR A 840 -29.23 64.32 11.44
C TYR A 840 -29.00 65.78 11.04
N VAL A 841 -30.00 66.64 11.21
CA VAL A 841 -29.84 68.10 11.09
C VAL A 841 -29.98 68.72 12.49
N ASN A 842 -28.92 69.38 12.96
CA ASN A 842 -28.85 69.97 14.31
C ASN A 842 -29.24 68.97 15.42
N SER A 843 -28.77 67.73 15.31
CA SER A 843 -29.07 66.61 16.21
C SER A 843 -30.52 66.08 16.18
N SER A 844 -31.38 66.57 15.29
CA SER A 844 -32.68 65.97 14.97
C SER A 844 -32.50 64.95 13.85
N LEU A 845 -33.04 63.73 14.00
CA LEU A 845 -33.03 62.73 12.93
C LEU A 845 -34.00 63.19 11.83
N GLU A 846 -33.47 63.44 10.63
CA GLU A 846 -34.27 63.87 9.49
C GLU A 846 -34.52 62.73 8.51
N GLU A 847 -33.54 61.86 8.28
CA GLU A 847 -33.65 60.75 7.34
C GLU A 847 -32.97 59.48 7.88
N SER A 848 -33.52 58.33 7.53
CA SER A 848 -32.92 57.03 7.84
C SER A 848 -33.42 55.96 6.87
N GLY A 849 -32.56 55.01 6.52
CA GLY A 849 -32.91 53.89 5.65
C GLY A 849 -31.86 52.79 5.64
N SER A 850 -32.12 51.72 4.90
CA SER A 850 -31.09 50.77 4.49
C SER A 850 -30.27 51.37 3.34
N TRP A 851 -29.02 50.94 3.18
CA TRP A 851 -28.17 51.34 2.07
C TRP A 851 -27.49 50.10 1.48
N GLU A 852 -27.27 50.11 0.17
CA GLU A 852 -26.54 49.09 -0.57
C GLU A 852 -25.69 49.86 -1.60
N GLN A 853 -24.38 50.04 -1.32
CA GLN A 853 -23.40 50.73 -2.18
C GLN A 853 -24.00 51.83 -3.09
N GLN A 854 -24.39 52.96 -2.50
CA GLN A 854 -25.01 54.08 -3.22
C GLN A 854 -24.54 55.44 -2.70
N ASP A 855 -24.65 56.44 -3.57
CA ASP A 855 -24.59 57.86 -3.20
C ASP A 855 -25.81 58.16 -2.30
N LEU A 856 -25.56 58.57 -1.06
CA LEU A 856 -26.55 58.96 -0.05
C LEU A 856 -26.71 60.48 -0.10
N THR A 857 -27.81 60.95 -0.68
CA THR A 857 -28.08 62.38 -0.86
C THR A 857 -29.16 62.89 0.07
N ILE A 858 -28.92 64.01 0.77
CA ILE A 858 -29.95 64.79 1.46
C ILE A 858 -30.12 66.16 0.82
N THR A 859 -31.38 66.56 0.62
CA THR A 859 -31.75 67.88 0.10
C THR A 859 -32.46 68.68 1.19
N LEU A 860 -31.92 69.84 1.54
CA LEU A 860 -32.47 70.76 2.53
C LEU A 860 -32.99 72.03 1.83
N GLU A 861 -34.30 72.22 1.89
CA GLU A 861 -34.99 73.39 1.34
C GLU A 861 -35.43 74.35 2.45
N ASP A 862 -35.70 75.61 2.07
CA ASP A 862 -36.28 76.63 2.96
C ASP A 862 -35.53 76.87 4.29
N LEU A 863 -34.20 76.68 4.30
CA LEU A 863 -33.38 76.96 5.48
C LEU A 863 -33.35 78.47 5.81
N GLU A 864 -33.62 78.83 7.06
CA GLU A 864 -33.47 80.20 7.57
C GLU A 864 -31.99 80.57 7.73
N VAL A 865 -31.69 81.87 7.84
CA VAL A 865 -30.32 82.34 8.08
C VAL A 865 -29.75 81.74 9.38
N GLY A 866 -28.68 80.97 9.27
CA GLY A 866 -28.12 80.22 10.38
C GLY A 866 -26.99 79.28 9.95
N ALA A 867 -26.40 78.58 10.92
CA ALA A 867 -25.47 77.49 10.67
C ALA A 867 -26.15 76.17 11.01
N TYR A 868 -26.20 75.27 10.05
CA TYR A 868 -26.79 73.93 10.20
C TYR A 868 -25.67 72.90 10.24
N ASN A 869 -25.67 72.08 11.28
CA ASN A 869 -24.81 70.92 11.41
C ASN A 869 -25.57 69.71 10.84
N VAL A 870 -25.10 69.16 9.73
CA VAL A 870 -25.69 67.98 9.09
C VAL A 870 -24.74 66.80 9.25
N SER A 871 -25.11 65.80 10.03
CA SER A 871 -24.28 64.62 10.29
C SER A 871 -24.90 63.37 9.69
N ILE A 872 -24.09 62.51 9.06
CA ILE A 872 -24.50 61.16 8.66
C ILE A 872 -23.84 60.13 9.56
N ARG A 873 -24.55 59.03 9.84
CA ARG A 873 -24.04 57.83 10.50
C ARG A 873 -24.42 56.62 9.66
N CYS A 874 -23.43 55.91 9.14
CA CYS A 874 -23.59 54.64 8.45
C CYS A 874 -23.15 53.50 9.37
N VAL A 875 -23.93 52.42 9.42
CA VAL A 875 -23.66 51.23 10.21
C VAL A 875 -23.80 50.01 9.29
N ASP A 876 -22.89 49.06 9.44
CA ASP A 876 -22.94 47.74 8.78
C ASP A 876 -23.77 46.72 9.58
N GLU A 877 -23.88 45.48 9.09
CA GLU A 877 -24.63 44.40 9.75
C GLU A 877 -23.98 43.90 11.04
N SER A 878 -22.66 44.03 11.15
CA SER A 878 -21.83 43.64 12.30
C SER A 878 -21.83 44.69 13.43
N GLY A 879 -22.34 45.90 13.14
CA GLY A 879 -22.42 47.03 14.04
C GLY A 879 -21.21 47.96 14.03
N ASN A 880 -20.27 47.82 13.09
CA ASN A 880 -19.24 48.84 12.90
C ASN A 880 -19.85 50.07 12.20
N GLU A 881 -19.31 51.24 12.48
CA GLU A 881 -19.93 52.51 12.08
C GLU A 881 -18.91 53.54 11.59
N ALA A 882 -19.36 54.37 10.64
CA ALA A 882 -18.67 55.55 10.17
C ALA A 882 -19.61 56.76 10.24
N THR A 883 -19.04 57.93 10.55
CA THR A 883 -19.81 59.18 10.66
C THR A 883 -19.08 60.33 10.02
N ASP A 884 -19.81 61.21 9.35
CA ASP A 884 -19.30 62.48 8.83
C ASP A 884 -20.21 63.64 9.26
N THR A 885 -19.70 64.88 9.20
CA THR A 885 -20.46 66.09 9.50
C THR A 885 -20.10 67.23 8.57
N VAL A 886 -21.11 67.76 7.87
CA VAL A 886 -21.03 68.90 6.97
C VAL A 886 -21.75 70.11 7.57
N TRP A 887 -21.08 71.26 7.59
CA TRP A 887 -21.67 72.55 7.95
C TRP A 887 -22.24 73.26 6.73
N VAL A 888 -23.53 73.61 6.81
CA VAL A 888 -24.20 74.47 5.83
C VAL A 888 -24.48 75.83 6.46
N ILE A 889 -23.81 76.87 5.98
CA ILE A 889 -24.01 78.26 6.45
C ILE A 889 -24.96 78.99 5.50
N VAL A 890 -26.13 79.37 5.99
CA VAL A 890 -27.14 80.10 5.23
C VAL A 890 -26.98 81.59 5.49
N ASN A 891 -26.56 82.33 4.47
CA ASN A 891 -26.39 83.78 4.52
C ASN A 891 -27.70 84.51 4.13
N PRO A 892 -28.01 85.69 4.72
CA PRO A 892 -29.23 86.42 4.40
C PRO A 892 -29.31 86.82 2.93
N SER A 893 -30.49 86.69 2.34
CA SER A 893 -30.72 87.20 0.98
C SER A 893 -30.56 88.72 1.02
N THR A 894 -29.55 89.26 0.33
CA THR A 894 -29.30 90.70 0.33
C THR A 894 -30.34 91.41 -0.52
N GLY A 895 -31.53 91.62 0.05
CA GLY A 895 -32.54 92.53 -0.46
C GLY A 895 -32.00 93.96 -0.44
N LEU A 896 -31.67 94.48 -1.62
CA LEU A 896 -31.20 95.84 -1.86
C LEU A 896 -32.10 96.89 -1.18
N ILE A 897 -31.52 97.64 -0.24
CA ILE A 897 -32.10 98.87 0.30
C ILE A 897 -32.23 99.90 -0.84
N PRO A 898 -33.42 100.48 -1.10
CA PRO A 898 -33.59 101.45 -2.17
C PRO A 898 -32.92 102.78 -1.79
N GLY A 899 -31.84 103.16 -2.50
CA GLY A 899 -31.25 104.49 -2.30
C GLY A 899 -29.83 104.76 -2.80
N ILE A 900 -29.11 103.82 -3.42
CA ILE A 900 -27.78 104.11 -4.00
C ILE A 900 -27.74 103.60 -5.45
N ASP A 901 -27.73 104.52 -6.42
CA ASP A 901 -27.61 104.17 -7.83
C ASP A 901 -26.15 103.85 -8.22
N ASN A 902 -25.99 102.95 -9.20
CA ASN A 902 -24.73 102.39 -9.70
C ASN A 902 -23.67 103.43 -10.15
N GLN A 903 -24.02 104.70 -10.34
CA GLN A 903 -23.06 105.78 -10.57
C GLN A 903 -22.26 106.16 -9.31
N THR A 904 -22.80 105.90 -8.11
CA THR A 904 -22.12 106.22 -6.84
C THR A 904 -21.12 105.13 -6.43
N LEU A 905 -21.40 103.86 -6.77
CA LEU A 905 -20.49 102.73 -6.51
C LEU A 905 -19.25 102.77 -7.42
N LEU A 906 -19.40 103.26 -8.66
CA LEU A 906 -18.30 103.42 -9.61
C LEU A 906 -17.28 104.50 -9.19
N LEU A 907 -17.69 105.50 -8.40
CA LEU A 907 -16.80 106.52 -7.86
C LEU A 907 -15.95 106.01 -6.69
N ILE A 908 -16.43 105.03 -5.92
CA ILE A 908 -15.69 104.43 -4.80
C ILE A 908 -14.57 103.49 -5.32
N VAL A 909 -14.84 102.74 -6.40
CA VAL A 909 -13.83 101.86 -7.03
C VAL A 909 -12.76 102.67 -7.75
N ALA A 910 -13.11 103.79 -8.39
CA ALA A 910 -12.13 104.69 -9.01
C ALA A 910 -11.24 105.42 -7.99
N GLY A 911 -11.78 105.76 -6.81
CA GLY A 911 -11.02 106.40 -5.72
C GLY A 911 -9.98 105.50 -5.05
N LEU A 912 -10.29 104.20 -4.90
CA LEU A 912 -9.36 103.20 -4.34
C LEU A 912 -8.18 102.90 -5.27
N LEU A 913 -8.39 102.90 -6.58
CA LEU A 913 -7.33 102.66 -7.58
C LEU A 913 -6.29 103.80 -7.64
N VAL A 914 -6.71 105.05 -7.43
CA VAL A 914 -5.79 106.20 -7.38
C VAL A 914 -4.92 106.18 -6.11
N LEU A 915 -5.46 105.73 -4.97
CA LEU A 915 -4.70 105.57 -3.72
C LEU A 915 -3.65 104.45 -3.81
N ILE A 916 -3.95 103.34 -4.51
CA ILE A 916 -3.00 102.25 -4.74
C ILE A 916 -1.87 102.70 -5.68
N ILE A 917 -2.16 103.49 -6.71
CA ILE A 917 -1.13 104.03 -7.63
C ILE A 917 -0.21 105.04 -6.92
N ILE A 918 -0.75 105.88 -6.03
CA ILE A 918 0.06 106.81 -5.21
C ILE A 918 0.92 106.05 -4.18
N ALA A 919 0.38 104.99 -3.57
CA ALA A 919 1.12 104.13 -2.64
C ALA A 919 2.24 103.33 -3.33
N LEU A 920 2.03 102.84 -4.56
CA LEU A 920 3.04 102.13 -5.35
C LEU A 920 4.12 103.07 -5.91
N ALA A 921 3.79 104.31 -6.26
CA ALA A 921 4.78 105.28 -6.72
C ALA A 921 5.67 105.84 -5.60
N LEU A 922 5.17 105.90 -4.35
CA LEU A 922 5.94 106.36 -3.19
C LEU A 922 6.92 105.30 -2.63
N ARG A 923 6.82 104.02 -3.03
CA ARG A 923 7.66 102.94 -2.47
C ARG A 923 8.87 102.51 -3.31
N ARG A 924 9.19 103.18 -4.43
CA ARG A 924 10.46 102.98 -5.17
C ARG A 924 11.19 104.27 -5.59
N ARG A 925 11.30 105.21 -4.65
CA ARG A 925 12.38 106.23 -4.62
C ARG A 925 13.14 106.09 -3.30
N LYS A 926 14.22 105.30 -3.31
CA LYS A 926 15.49 105.45 -2.57
C LYS A 926 16.13 104.08 -2.33
N LYS A 927 17.24 103.85 -3.06
CA LYS A 927 18.35 102.89 -2.93
C LYS A 927 18.01 101.44 -2.59
#